data_AF-A0A646KJP6-F1
#
_entry.id   AF-A0A646KJP6-F1
#
_cell.length_a   1.000
_cell.length_b   1.000
_cell.length_c   1.000
_cell.angle_alpha   90.00
_cell.angle_beta   90.00
_cell.angle_gamma   90.00
#
_symmetry.space_group_name_H-M   'P 1'
#
loop_
_entity.id
_entity.type
_entity.pdbx_description
1 polymer ?
#
loop_
_entity_poly.entity_id
_entity_poly.type
_entity_poly.pdbx_seq_one_letter_code
_entity_poly.pdbx_strand_id
1 'polypeptide(L)'
;MRHRVQFPYETHRHDTRIPVRDGTLLYARVWRPETDRPVPALLEYSPERLTDTTASRDWQRHPWYAGHGYASVRVDVRGHGNSGGLPDHPAAAGAPPGAGTPGPTALTDAVEVIDWLAAQPWCTGRVGMFGIGWGGDCALRVAALGPEPLRAVVTVCASDDPYDNGGCYLGGSVLAEGLLSRSAARLSSDCRPPDPHDAGESWRALWLDRLEAVEPAAHTWLAHQIRDDFWERRTPGPALHAAVLAVGGWYDPHRDTVLRLLERLPADRVRGVIGPWSHQYPDHGGPGPAIGFLQETRRWWDRHLRDIDNGAMAEPLLRVWSDESHWTGEPAWPPADVTAVPYELRGVPRPVDSPHSTGLDAGPYVPHGGHAPAQRLDQPPDRRPDQPLDQRLDDAYSACFEFPVNGDPVTILGSPRVTLRLRLDVPHGQVIARLCDIAPDGSSAPVTTGVLNLAARHGRERAHAWPPGGTEDVSFPLTAIGHTFPRGHRIRLAISSAYWPWVWPQPGSAGFVLVPENSRLELPVREARVRTAERIVFPEPEQSEPLGVSSPATLDGRRPERLLIRDVTAGEWRLETLPRPAGGLIHPDGLERTEEALETYTVQERDPHTARAAARWTVRLHRPDPGWDVTVETTSEISCDAADFLLRDEAVCRHGGEVVFHRTWERRLPRLTG
;
A
#
# COMPACT_ATOMS: atom_id res chain seq x y z
N MET A 1 2.51 -23.62 5.95
CA MET A 1 1.08 -23.27 5.80
C MET A 1 0.30 -24.57 5.79
N ARG A 2 -0.68 -24.69 6.69
CA ARG A 2 -1.55 -25.87 6.82
C ARG A 2 -2.93 -25.59 6.23
N HIS A 3 -3.44 -26.51 5.42
CA HIS A 3 -4.82 -26.46 4.95
C HIS A 3 -5.71 -27.30 5.86
N ARG A 4 -6.78 -26.70 6.38
CA ARG A 4 -7.80 -27.40 7.17
C ARG A 4 -8.98 -27.77 6.29
N VAL A 5 -9.41 -29.03 6.43
CA VAL A 5 -10.61 -29.60 5.81
C VAL A 5 -11.68 -29.97 6.84
N GLN A 6 -11.36 -29.88 8.14
CA GLN A 6 -12.28 -30.15 9.24
C GLN A 6 -12.34 -28.95 10.18
N PHE A 7 -13.56 -28.50 10.44
CA PHE A 7 -13.87 -27.35 11.28
C PHE A 7 -14.93 -27.71 12.32
N PRO A 8 -15.06 -26.93 13.42
CA PRO A 8 -16.13 -27.11 14.40
C PRO A 8 -17.55 -27.04 13.83
N TYR A 9 -17.76 -26.32 12.73
CA TYR A 9 -19.03 -26.21 12.03
C TYR A 9 -18.85 -26.58 10.55
N GLU A 10 -19.85 -27.27 9.99
CA GLU A 10 -20.03 -27.29 8.54
C GLU A 10 -20.41 -25.89 8.04
N THR A 11 -20.09 -25.58 6.78
CA THR A 11 -20.28 -24.24 6.22
C THR A 11 -21.04 -24.28 4.92
N HIS A 12 -21.99 -23.36 4.77
CA HIS A 12 -22.67 -23.12 3.50
C HIS A 12 -22.29 -21.75 2.95
N ARG A 13 -22.27 -21.66 1.61
CA ARG A 13 -21.98 -20.44 0.85
C ARG A 13 -23.20 -20.11 0.00
N HIS A 14 -23.59 -18.85 -0.02
CA HIS A 14 -24.56 -18.34 -0.99
C HIS A 14 -24.22 -16.91 -1.40
N ASP A 15 -24.64 -16.55 -2.60
CA ASP A 15 -24.50 -15.20 -3.14
C ASP A 15 -25.84 -14.47 -3.03
N THR A 16 -25.79 -13.17 -2.74
CA THR A 16 -26.97 -12.34 -2.49
C THR A 16 -26.76 -10.91 -2.96
N ARG A 17 -27.85 -10.13 -2.96
CA ARG A 17 -27.87 -8.71 -3.28
C ARG A 17 -28.30 -7.92 -2.06
N ILE A 18 -27.43 -7.05 -1.55
CA ILE A 18 -27.71 -6.18 -0.41
C ILE A 18 -28.24 -4.84 -0.95
N PRO A 19 -29.49 -4.47 -0.67
CA PRO A 19 -30.01 -3.17 -1.05
C PRO A 19 -29.45 -2.08 -0.13
N VAL A 20 -28.97 -0.99 -0.72
CA VAL A 20 -28.69 0.27 -0.03
C VAL A 20 -29.79 1.30 -0.32
N ARG A 21 -29.81 2.40 0.42
CA ARG A 21 -30.93 3.33 0.56
C ARG A 21 -31.41 3.94 -0.75
N ASP A 22 -30.51 4.13 -1.72
CA ASP A 22 -30.85 4.66 -3.04
C ASP A 22 -31.41 3.60 -4.01
N GLY A 23 -31.59 2.36 -3.55
CA GLY A 23 -32.10 1.22 -4.32
C GLY A 23 -31.01 0.43 -5.05
N THR A 24 -29.75 0.84 -4.95
CA THR A 24 -28.64 0.10 -5.56
C THR A 24 -28.46 -1.25 -4.87
N LEU A 25 -28.16 -2.28 -5.66
CA LEU A 25 -27.96 -3.64 -5.18
C LEU A 25 -26.47 -4.00 -5.19
N LEU A 26 -25.88 -4.14 -4.01
CA LEU A 26 -24.49 -4.56 -3.86
C LEU A 26 -24.39 -6.08 -3.88
N TYR A 27 -23.47 -6.63 -4.68
CA TYR A 27 -23.24 -8.07 -4.77
C TYR A 27 -22.40 -8.53 -3.59
N ALA A 28 -22.88 -9.57 -2.93
CA ALA A 28 -22.29 -10.10 -1.72
C ALA A 28 -22.23 -11.63 -1.77
N ARG A 29 -21.15 -12.19 -1.23
CA ARG A 29 -21.03 -13.62 -0.95
C ARG A 29 -20.94 -13.84 0.54
N VAL A 30 -21.78 -14.72 1.04
CA VAL A 30 -21.97 -15.01 2.46
C VAL A 30 -21.59 -16.45 2.73
N TRP A 31 -20.56 -16.64 3.56
CA TRP A 31 -20.18 -17.92 4.14
C TRP A 31 -20.67 -17.98 5.58
N ARG A 32 -21.43 -19.01 5.92
CA ARG A 32 -22.05 -19.14 7.25
C ARG A 32 -21.84 -20.53 7.83
N PRO A 33 -21.67 -20.63 9.16
CA PRO A 33 -21.73 -21.90 9.87
C PRO A 33 -23.16 -22.47 9.81
N GLU A 34 -23.26 -23.79 9.75
CA GLU A 34 -24.50 -24.50 10.00
C GLU A 34 -24.77 -24.57 11.51
N THR A 35 -25.72 -23.76 11.98
CA THR A 35 -26.12 -23.70 13.39
C THR A 35 -27.49 -23.03 13.54
N ASP A 36 -28.24 -23.41 14.58
CA ASP A 36 -29.53 -22.81 14.92
C ASP A 36 -29.43 -21.49 15.69
N ARG A 37 -28.21 -21.07 16.07
CA ARG A 37 -27.97 -19.85 16.85
C ARG A 37 -27.44 -18.73 15.96
N PRO A 38 -27.86 -17.46 16.18
CA PRO A 38 -27.22 -16.32 15.53
C PRO A 38 -25.73 -16.24 15.88
N VAL A 39 -24.92 -15.79 14.91
CA VAL A 39 -23.46 -15.64 15.02
C VAL A 39 -23.03 -14.22 14.67
N PRO A 40 -21.88 -13.73 15.16
CA PRO A 40 -21.37 -12.44 14.70
C PRO A 40 -21.01 -12.46 13.21
N ALA A 41 -21.12 -11.30 12.56
CA ALA A 41 -20.75 -11.13 11.16
C ALA A 41 -19.36 -10.50 11.01
N LEU A 42 -18.60 -10.92 10.00
CA LEU A 42 -17.32 -10.33 9.60
C LEU A 42 -17.45 -9.81 8.16
N LEU A 43 -17.25 -8.52 7.95
CA LEU A 43 -17.36 -7.86 6.65
C LEU A 43 -15.97 -7.58 6.06
N GLU A 44 -15.75 -8.01 4.83
CA GLU A 44 -14.71 -7.48 3.94
C GLU A 44 -15.37 -6.74 2.78
N TYR A 45 -15.22 -5.41 2.76
CA TYR A 45 -15.77 -4.51 1.74
C TYR A 45 -14.64 -3.90 0.91
N SER A 46 -14.64 -4.10 -0.41
CA SER A 46 -13.52 -3.74 -1.26
C SER A 46 -13.90 -3.73 -2.75
N PRO A 47 -13.31 -2.83 -3.56
CA PRO A 47 -13.53 -2.77 -5.00
C PRO A 47 -12.81 -3.88 -5.77
N GLU A 48 -11.96 -4.66 -5.09
CA GLU A 48 -11.27 -5.80 -5.67
C GLU A 48 -12.27 -6.94 -5.91
N ARG A 49 -12.40 -7.35 -7.17
CA ARG A 49 -13.52 -8.16 -7.66
C ARG A 49 -13.58 -9.54 -7.00
N LEU A 50 -14.67 -9.79 -6.28
CA LEU A 50 -14.95 -11.01 -5.50
C LEU A 50 -14.92 -12.31 -6.33
N THR A 51 -15.36 -12.27 -7.59
CA THR A 51 -15.53 -13.46 -8.43
C THR A 51 -14.31 -13.79 -9.29
N ASP A 52 -13.33 -12.88 -9.38
CA ASP A 52 -12.09 -13.13 -10.11
C ASP A 52 -10.84 -12.82 -9.27
N THR A 53 -10.51 -11.55 -9.11
CA THR A 53 -9.22 -11.06 -8.62
C THR A 53 -8.93 -11.57 -7.21
N THR A 54 -9.95 -11.62 -6.35
CA THR A 54 -9.80 -12.06 -4.96
C THR A 54 -10.35 -13.47 -4.70
N ALA A 55 -10.91 -14.16 -5.71
CA ALA A 55 -11.64 -15.40 -5.52
C ALA A 55 -10.83 -16.48 -4.76
N SER A 56 -9.57 -16.71 -5.15
CA SER A 56 -8.68 -17.69 -4.47
C SER A 56 -8.42 -17.32 -3.01
N ARG A 57 -8.11 -16.05 -2.76
CA ARG A 57 -7.81 -15.52 -1.43
C ARG A 57 -9.02 -15.59 -0.52
N ASP A 58 -10.18 -15.19 -1.04
CA ASP A 58 -11.44 -15.15 -0.32
C ASP A 58 -11.89 -16.58 0.04
N TRP A 59 -11.69 -17.54 -0.87
CA TRP A 59 -11.97 -18.96 -0.65
C TRP A 59 -11.11 -19.58 0.47
N GLN A 60 -9.89 -19.10 0.68
CA GLN A 60 -9.02 -19.63 1.73
C GLN A 60 -9.34 -19.08 3.13
N ARG A 61 -9.99 -17.91 3.19
CA ARG A 61 -10.20 -17.15 4.44
C ARG A 61 -11.63 -17.17 4.94
N HIS A 62 -12.62 -16.88 4.10
CA HIS A 62 -14.00 -16.76 4.54
C HIS A 62 -14.61 -18.09 5.02
N PRO A 63 -14.39 -19.23 4.34
CA PRO A 63 -14.82 -20.54 4.85
C PRO A 63 -14.12 -20.89 6.17
N TRP A 64 -12.87 -20.49 6.35
CA TRP A 64 -12.15 -20.72 7.61
C TRP A 64 -12.83 -19.98 8.77
N TYR A 65 -13.24 -18.72 8.60
CA TYR A 65 -14.00 -18.01 9.64
C TYR A 65 -15.39 -18.61 9.86
N ALA A 66 -16.07 -19.01 8.78
CA ALA A 66 -17.37 -19.67 8.85
C ALA A 66 -17.30 -20.98 9.65
N GLY A 67 -16.29 -21.81 9.40
CA GLY A 67 -16.06 -23.05 10.15
C GLY A 67 -15.78 -22.83 11.63
N HIS A 68 -15.40 -21.61 12.04
CA HIS A 68 -15.19 -21.21 13.43
C HIS A 68 -16.36 -20.41 14.04
N GLY A 69 -17.53 -20.46 13.39
CA GLY A 69 -18.79 -19.95 13.92
C GLY A 69 -19.04 -18.46 13.64
N TYR A 70 -18.48 -17.90 12.57
CA TYR A 70 -18.73 -16.50 12.15
C TYR A 70 -19.46 -16.47 10.81
N ALA A 71 -20.41 -15.56 10.61
CA ALA A 71 -20.88 -15.27 9.27
C ALA A 71 -19.84 -14.38 8.57
N SER A 72 -19.06 -14.91 7.65
CA SER A 72 -18.05 -14.14 6.92
C SER A 72 -18.61 -13.69 5.58
N VAL A 73 -18.55 -12.39 5.30
CA VAL A 73 -19.23 -11.76 4.17
C VAL A 73 -18.25 -10.91 3.38
N ARG A 74 -18.19 -11.14 2.07
CA ARG A 74 -17.43 -10.35 1.11
C ARG A 74 -18.41 -9.57 0.24
N VAL A 75 -18.20 -8.27 0.10
CA VAL A 75 -19.08 -7.39 -0.69
C VAL A 75 -18.26 -6.57 -1.68
N ASP A 76 -18.65 -6.64 -2.96
CA ASP A 76 -18.10 -5.76 -3.99
C ASP A 76 -18.62 -4.33 -3.75
N VAL A 77 -17.72 -3.35 -3.74
CA VAL A 77 -18.11 -1.94 -3.64
C VAL A 77 -19.02 -1.54 -4.80
N ARG A 78 -19.97 -0.63 -4.57
CA ARG A 78 -20.77 0.01 -5.63
C ARG A 78 -19.90 0.34 -6.85
N GLY A 79 -20.38 0.05 -8.05
CA GLY A 79 -19.64 0.34 -9.28
C GLY A 79 -18.52 -0.65 -9.62
N HIS A 80 -18.29 -1.67 -8.78
CA HIS A 80 -17.22 -2.66 -8.98
C HIS A 80 -17.76 -4.08 -9.00
N GLY A 81 -16.96 -4.97 -9.61
CA GLY A 81 -17.32 -6.38 -9.77
C GLY A 81 -18.76 -6.53 -10.23
N ASN A 82 -19.53 -7.31 -9.49
CA ASN A 82 -20.91 -7.62 -9.81
C ASN A 82 -21.94 -6.74 -9.10
N SER A 83 -21.53 -5.78 -8.26
CA SER A 83 -22.43 -4.80 -7.64
C SER A 83 -23.12 -3.92 -8.67
N GLY A 84 -24.20 -3.23 -8.31
CA GLY A 84 -24.83 -2.22 -9.15
C GLY A 84 -24.20 -0.83 -9.01
N GLY A 85 -24.78 0.15 -9.69
CA GLY A 85 -24.42 1.57 -9.55
C GLY A 85 -23.09 1.96 -10.20
N LEU A 86 -22.70 3.21 -9.96
CA LEU A 86 -21.49 3.84 -10.48
C LEU A 86 -20.44 4.02 -9.37
N PRO A 87 -19.15 3.93 -9.70
CA PRO A 87 -18.09 4.24 -8.74
C PRO A 87 -18.11 5.73 -8.37
N ASP A 88 -17.47 6.02 -7.25
CA ASP A 88 -17.28 7.36 -6.69
C ASP A 88 -16.38 8.24 -7.60
N HIS A 89 -16.87 9.39 -8.07
CA HIS A 89 -16.16 10.23 -9.06
C HIS A 89 -14.92 10.93 -8.48
N PRO A 90 -13.73 10.80 -9.10
CA PRO A 90 -12.47 11.44 -8.70
C PRO A 90 -12.47 12.96 -8.44
N ALA A 91 -13.35 13.79 -9.01
CA ALA A 91 -13.26 15.26 -8.91
C ALA A 91 -14.45 15.92 -8.19
N ALA A 92 -15.44 15.14 -7.73
CA ALA A 92 -16.66 15.72 -7.21
C ALA A 92 -16.44 16.48 -5.89
N ALA A 93 -17.05 17.66 -5.77
CA ALA A 93 -17.20 18.39 -4.53
C ALA A 93 -18.54 18.00 -3.89
N GLY A 94 -18.53 17.49 -2.66
CA GLY A 94 -19.74 17.03 -1.95
C GLY A 94 -20.22 15.62 -2.28
N ALA A 95 -19.72 15.02 -3.37
CA ALA A 95 -19.63 13.57 -3.55
C ALA A 95 -18.14 13.21 -3.63
N PRO A 96 -17.72 11.99 -3.30
CA PRO A 96 -16.34 11.76 -2.97
C PRO A 96 -15.49 11.05 -4.01
N PRO A 97 -14.33 11.62 -4.35
CA PRO A 97 -13.25 10.95 -5.07
C PRO A 97 -12.81 9.62 -4.47
N GLY A 98 -13.04 8.53 -5.20
CA GLY A 98 -12.64 7.17 -4.87
C GLY A 98 -11.67 6.59 -5.90
N ALA A 99 -10.48 7.16 -5.98
CA ALA A 99 -9.34 6.39 -6.45
C ALA A 99 -8.30 6.44 -5.34
N GLY A 100 -7.80 5.28 -4.93
CA GLY A 100 -6.75 5.12 -3.92
C GLY A 100 -7.23 5.19 -2.46
N THR A 101 -8.36 5.84 -2.19
CA THR A 101 -8.99 5.91 -0.86
C THR A 101 -10.50 5.75 -1.01
N PRO A 102 -11.22 5.16 -0.03
CA PRO A 102 -12.68 5.05 -0.08
C PRO A 102 -13.35 6.43 -0.12
N GLY A 103 -14.30 6.62 -1.04
CA GLY A 103 -15.13 7.82 -1.06
C GLY A 103 -16.33 7.72 -0.10
N PRO A 104 -16.85 8.82 0.47
CA PRO A 104 -18.12 8.86 1.20
C PRO A 104 -19.35 8.13 0.64
N THR A 105 -19.59 7.93 -0.66
CA THR A 105 -20.73 7.09 -1.08
C THR A 105 -20.41 5.65 -0.71
N ALA A 106 -19.22 5.16 -1.07
CA ALA A 106 -18.77 3.85 -0.66
C ALA A 106 -18.74 3.69 0.87
N LEU A 107 -18.34 4.71 1.63
CA LEU A 107 -18.36 4.66 3.10
C LEU A 107 -19.78 4.64 3.69
N THR A 108 -20.72 5.39 3.09
CA THR A 108 -22.13 5.38 3.48
C THR A 108 -22.75 4.02 3.18
N ASP A 109 -22.51 3.49 1.98
CA ASP A 109 -22.93 2.13 1.61
C ASP A 109 -22.36 1.08 2.58
N ALA A 110 -21.10 1.21 3.00
CA ALA A 110 -20.49 0.28 3.97
C ALA A 110 -21.18 0.32 5.35
N VAL A 111 -21.57 1.51 5.83
CA VAL A 111 -22.38 1.66 7.05
C VAL A 111 -23.73 0.96 6.88
N GLU A 112 -24.40 1.16 5.75
CA GLU A 112 -25.69 0.53 5.47
C GLU A 112 -25.58 -1.00 5.34
N VAL A 113 -24.48 -1.51 4.77
CA VAL A 113 -24.18 -2.95 4.74
C VAL A 113 -23.99 -3.49 6.15
N ILE A 114 -23.30 -2.78 7.04
CA ILE A 114 -23.13 -3.17 8.44
C ILE A 114 -24.49 -3.24 9.15
N ASP A 115 -25.36 -2.24 8.96
CA ASP A 115 -26.71 -2.23 9.54
C ASP A 115 -27.57 -3.36 8.98
N TRP A 116 -27.49 -3.61 7.66
CA TRP A 116 -28.18 -4.72 7.01
C TRP A 116 -27.74 -6.07 7.57
N LEU A 117 -26.43 -6.28 7.76
CA LEU A 117 -25.87 -7.50 8.35
C LEU A 117 -26.35 -7.69 9.78
N ALA A 118 -26.31 -6.63 10.59
CA ALA A 118 -26.73 -6.67 11.98
C ALA A 118 -28.23 -7.00 12.15
N ALA A 119 -29.06 -6.62 11.17
CA ALA A 119 -30.49 -6.89 11.15
C ALA A 119 -30.85 -8.33 10.70
N GLN A 120 -29.90 -9.11 10.20
CA GLN A 120 -30.19 -10.46 9.73
C GLN A 120 -30.53 -11.39 10.91
N PRO A 121 -31.49 -12.32 10.76
CA PRO A 121 -31.92 -13.21 11.85
C PRO A 121 -30.82 -14.19 12.30
N TRP A 122 -29.81 -14.39 11.45
CA TRP A 122 -28.65 -15.21 11.74
C TRP A 122 -27.48 -14.42 12.33
N CYS A 123 -27.58 -13.10 12.45
CA CYS A 123 -26.55 -12.25 13.04
C CYS A 123 -26.86 -11.96 14.51
N THR A 124 -25.84 -11.89 15.37
CA THR A 124 -26.00 -11.43 16.76
C THR A 124 -26.21 -9.92 16.90
N GLY A 125 -26.24 -9.19 15.78
CA GLY A 125 -26.20 -7.72 15.76
C GLY A 125 -24.80 -7.14 16.01
N ARG A 126 -23.76 -7.98 16.11
CA ARG A 126 -22.36 -7.54 16.26
C ARG A 126 -21.59 -7.84 14.99
N VAL A 127 -20.96 -6.80 14.44
CA VAL A 127 -20.21 -6.85 13.19
C VAL A 127 -18.74 -6.49 13.46
N GLY A 128 -17.83 -7.26 12.87
CA GLY A 128 -16.44 -6.88 12.69
C GLY A 128 -16.15 -6.56 11.23
N MET A 129 -15.17 -5.70 10.96
CA MET A 129 -14.76 -5.36 9.60
C MET A 129 -13.26 -5.57 9.42
N PHE A 130 -12.83 -6.09 8.27
CA PHE A 130 -11.41 -6.30 8.00
C PHE A 130 -11.06 -6.09 6.52
N GLY A 131 -9.78 -5.86 6.25
CA GLY A 131 -9.28 -5.75 4.89
C GLY A 131 -7.80 -5.38 4.83
N ILE A 132 -7.23 -5.50 3.64
CA ILE A 132 -5.86 -5.09 3.30
C ILE A 132 -5.86 -3.88 2.37
N GLY A 133 -4.90 -2.98 2.54
CA GLY A 133 -4.74 -1.78 1.71
C GLY A 133 -6.03 -0.95 1.73
N TRP A 134 -6.65 -0.76 0.56
CA TRP A 134 -7.94 -0.05 0.44
C TRP A 134 -9.02 -0.59 1.39
N GLY A 135 -9.10 -1.93 1.58
CA GLY A 135 -10.08 -2.53 2.49
C GLY A 135 -9.81 -2.17 3.96
N GLY A 136 -8.54 -2.07 4.35
CA GLY A 136 -8.13 -1.60 5.68
C GLY A 136 -8.37 -0.10 5.87
N ASP A 137 -8.11 0.70 4.84
CA ASP A 137 -8.43 2.13 4.79
C ASP A 137 -9.93 2.37 4.98
N CYS A 138 -10.74 1.54 4.33
CA CYS A 138 -12.20 1.57 4.44
C CYS A 138 -12.64 1.21 5.84
N ALA A 139 -12.10 0.13 6.42
CA ALA A 139 -12.48 -0.30 7.76
C ALA A 139 -12.19 0.78 8.83
N LEU A 140 -11.05 1.47 8.73
CA LEU A 140 -10.72 2.59 9.62
C LEU A 140 -11.68 3.77 9.45
N ARG A 141 -12.03 4.14 8.21
CA ARG A 141 -12.91 5.28 7.94
C ARG A 141 -14.35 4.99 8.33
N VAL A 142 -14.84 3.79 8.08
CA VAL A 142 -16.16 3.34 8.54
C VAL A 142 -16.22 3.29 10.06
N ALA A 143 -15.16 2.81 10.73
CA ALA A 143 -15.08 2.88 12.20
C ALA A 143 -15.12 4.31 12.74
N ALA A 144 -14.61 5.29 11.99
CA ALA A 144 -14.66 6.71 12.36
C ALA A 144 -16.07 7.32 12.17
N LEU A 145 -16.91 6.72 11.32
CA LEU A 145 -18.34 7.07 11.20
C LEU A 145 -19.18 6.51 12.36
N GLY A 146 -18.64 5.56 13.13
CA GLY A 146 -19.23 5.04 14.36
C GLY A 146 -20.57 4.28 14.22
N PRO A 147 -20.77 3.39 13.23
CA PRO A 147 -21.99 2.57 13.19
C PRO A 147 -22.08 1.69 14.44
N GLU A 148 -23.21 1.74 15.13
CA GLU A 148 -23.44 1.06 16.42
C GLU A 148 -23.12 -0.46 16.38
N PRO A 149 -23.48 -1.21 15.31
CA PRO A 149 -23.19 -2.64 15.24
C PRO A 149 -21.70 -2.98 15.12
N LEU A 150 -20.85 -2.04 14.66
CA LEU A 150 -19.43 -2.29 14.42
C LEU A 150 -18.64 -2.24 15.73
N ARG A 151 -18.15 -3.39 16.19
CA ARG A 151 -17.44 -3.49 17.47
C ARG A 151 -15.93 -3.59 17.34
N ALA A 152 -15.43 -4.11 16.22
CA ALA A 152 -14.00 -4.29 16.00
C ALA A 152 -13.59 -4.22 14.53
N VAL A 153 -12.36 -3.77 14.29
CA VAL A 153 -11.71 -3.70 13.00
C VAL A 153 -10.35 -4.40 13.03
N VAL A 154 -10.00 -5.09 11.94
CA VAL A 154 -8.64 -5.52 11.64
C VAL A 154 -8.19 -4.79 10.37
N THR A 155 -7.20 -3.92 10.49
CA THR A 155 -6.67 -3.13 9.38
C THR A 155 -5.27 -3.62 9.02
N VAL A 156 -5.06 -4.02 7.76
CA VAL A 156 -3.81 -4.60 7.27
C VAL A 156 -3.19 -3.71 6.20
N CYS A 157 -1.93 -3.31 6.36
CA CYS A 157 -1.19 -2.48 5.38
C CYS A 157 -1.98 -1.25 4.88
N ALA A 158 -2.69 -0.59 5.79
CA ALA A 158 -3.58 0.53 5.51
C ALA A 158 -2.90 1.88 5.75
N SER A 159 -3.42 2.93 5.13
CA SER A 159 -3.06 4.32 5.35
C SER A 159 -4.14 5.11 6.09
N ASP A 160 -3.74 5.71 7.22
CA ASP A 160 -4.49 6.78 7.91
C ASP A 160 -4.15 8.19 7.40
N ASP A 161 -3.17 8.34 6.50
CA ASP A 161 -2.78 9.62 5.90
C ASP A 161 -2.76 9.48 4.37
N PRO A 162 -3.84 9.87 3.67
CA PRO A 162 -3.96 9.69 2.22
C PRO A 162 -2.97 10.55 1.41
N TYR A 163 -2.35 11.58 2.01
CA TYR A 163 -1.39 12.45 1.32
C TYR A 163 0.02 11.87 1.41
N ASP A 164 0.63 11.88 2.61
CA ASP A 164 2.04 11.51 2.82
C ASP A 164 2.26 9.99 2.98
N ASN A 165 1.21 9.24 3.28
CA ASN A 165 1.25 7.78 3.42
C ASN A 165 0.27 7.06 2.48
N GLY A 166 -0.45 7.77 1.61
CA GLY A 166 -1.34 7.19 0.60
C GLY A 166 -0.60 6.83 -0.69
N GLY A 167 0.65 7.29 -0.80
CA GLY A 167 1.59 6.97 -1.85
C GLY A 167 1.36 7.68 -3.20
N CYS A 168 0.59 8.77 -3.17
CA CYS A 168 0.64 9.79 -4.21
C CYS A 168 1.76 10.81 -3.93
N TYR A 169 1.99 11.12 -2.65
CA TYR A 169 2.99 12.07 -2.19
C TYR A 169 3.81 11.48 -1.04
N LEU A 170 5.04 11.97 -0.89
CA LEU A 170 5.87 11.74 0.28
C LEU A 170 6.67 13.01 0.59
N GLY A 171 6.40 13.60 1.76
CA GLY A 171 7.05 14.85 2.17
C GLY A 171 6.73 16.03 1.26
N GLY A 172 5.57 16.00 0.59
CA GLY A 172 5.16 17.00 -0.41
C GLY A 172 5.75 16.82 -1.81
N SER A 173 6.60 15.82 -2.05
CA SER A 173 7.03 15.47 -3.40
C SER A 173 6.07 14.48 -4.05
N VAL A 174 5.83 14.61 -5.35
CA VAL A 174 5.05 13.66 -6.15
C VAL A 174 5.80 12.33 -6.22
N LEU A 175 5.12 11.23 -5.89
CA LEU A 175 5.68 9.89 -6.07
C LEU A 175 5.40 9.39 -7.50
N ALA A 176 6.40 9.41 -8.40
CA ALA A 176 6.16 9.13 -9.82
C ALA A 176 5.72 7.67 -10.06
N GLU A 177 6.50 6.69 -9.55
CA GLU A 177 6.13 5.27 -9.56
C GLU A 177 4.83 5.04 -8.77
N GLY A 178 4.79 5.49 -7.51
CA GLY A 178 3.65 5.25 -6.63
C GLY A 178 2.31 5.78 -7.14
N LEU A 179 2.29 6.96 -7.78
CA LEU A 179 1.08 7.58 -8.32
C LEU A 179 0.66 6.92 -9.64
N LEU A 180 1.60 6.71 -10.56
CA LEU A 180 1.31 6.07 -11.85
C LEU A 180 0.80 4.65 -11.67
N SER A 181 1.55 3.79 -10.97
CA SER A 181 1.21 2.37 -10.82
C SER A 181 -0.20 2.19 -10.24
N ARG A 182 -0.53 2.98 -9.21
CA ARG A 182 -1.88 2.98 -8.61
C ARG A 182 -2.96 3.47 -9.56
N SER A 183 -2.73 4.59 -10.26
CA SER A 183 -3.72 5.15 -11.18
C SER A 183 -4.00 4.19 -12.34
N ALA A 184 -2.95 3.62 -12.93
CA ALA A 184 -3.05 2.72 -14.08
C ALA A 184 -3.73 1.40 -13.71
N ALA A 185 -3.34 0.78 -12.60
CA ALA A 185 -3.98 -0.43 -12.09
C ALA A 185 -5.48 -0.19 -11.79
N ARG A 186 -5.80 0.99 -11.25
CA ARG A 186 -7.17 1.38 -10.95
C ARG A 186 -8.01 1.59 -12.20
N LEU A 187 -7.52 2.34 -13.18
CA LEU A 187 -8.20 2.55 -14.47
C LEU A 187 -8.48 1.21 -15.17
N SER A 188 -7.48 0.32 -15.20
CA SER A 188 -7.62 -1.05 -15.72
C SER A 188 -8.68 -1.87 -14.98
N SER A 189 -8.82 -1.69 -13.66
CA SER A 189 -9.83 -2.38 -12.85
C SER A 189 -11.24 -1.81 -13.08
N ASP A 190 -11.39 -0.49 -13.07
CA ASP A 190 -12.68 0.21 -13.19
C ASP A 190 -13.32 0.03 -14.57
N CYS A 191 -12.51 -0.18 -15.61
CA CYS A 191 -12.99 -0.50 -16.96
C CYS A 191 -13.49 -1.94 -17.14
N ARG A 192 -13.38 -2.82 -16.13
CA ARG A 192 -13.78 -4.24 -16.26
C ARG A 192 -15.31 -4.41 -16.15
N PRO A 193 -15.92 -5.27 -16.99
CA PRO A 193 -17.35 -5.54 -16.95
C PRO A 193 -17.76 -6.36 -15.71
N PRO A 194 -19.01 -6.26 -15.24
CA PRO A 194 -19.63 -7.32 -14.45
C PRO A 194 -19.63 -8.65 -15.21
N ASP A 195 -19.57 -9.77 -14.49
CA ASP A 195 -19.68 -11.10 -15.09
C ASP A 195 -21.14 -11.40 -15.46
N PRO A 196 -21.47 -11.76 -16.71
CA PRO A 196 -22.84 -12.13 -17.10
C PRO A 196 -23.42 -13.30 -16.31
N HIS A 197 -22.57 -14.19 -15.78
CA HIS A 197 -23.02 -15.30 -14.91
C HIS A 197 -23.74 -14.77 -13.66
N ASP A 198 -23.26 -13.68 -13.07
CA ASP A 198 -23.75 -13.12 -11.81
C ASP A 198 -24.66 -11.89 -11.99
N ALA A 199 -24.39 -11.07 -13.02
CA ALA A 199 -25.13 -9.85 -13.31
C ALA A 199 -26.30 -10.07 -14.28
N GLY A 200 -26.41 -11.26 -14.88
CA GLY A 200 -27.45 -11.60 -15.85
C GLY A 200 -27.43 -10.65 -17.06
N GLU A 201 -28.55 -10.51 -17.74
CA GLU A 201 -28.66 -9.72 -19.00
C GLU A 201 -28.30 -8.23 -18.83
N SER A 202 -28.33 -7.70 -17.60
CA SER A 202 -28.00 -6.30 -17.31
C SER A 202 -26.50 -5.98 -17.36
N TRP A 203 -25.63 -7.00 -17.39
CA TRP A 203 -24.17 -6.84 -17.30
C TRP A 203 -23.61 -5.80 -18.28
N ARG A 204 -24.11 -5.82 -19.53
CA ARG A 204 -23.61 -4.98 -20.61
C ARG A 204 -24.01 -3.52 -20.44
N ALA A 205 -25.27 -3.26 -20.07
CA ALA A 205 -25.74 -1.90 -19.81
C ALA A 205 -24.98 -1.28 -18.63
N LEU A 206 -24.86 -2.03 -17.52
CA LEU A 206 -24.07 -1.62 -16.36
C LEU A 206 -22.61 -1.34 -16.71
N TRP A 207 -22.01 -2.16 -17.58
CA TRP A 207 -20.64 -1.95 -18.02
C TRP A 207 -20.46 -0.65 -18.81
N LEU A 208 -21.34 -0.39 -19.80
CA LEU A 208 -21.27 0.82 -20.61
C LEU A 208 -21.52 2.08 -19.77
N ASP A 209 -22.49 2.05 -18.86
CA ASP A 209 -22.75 3.18 -17.95
C ASP A 209 -21.53 3.51 -17.08
N ARG A 210 -20.80 2.49 -16.62
CA ARG A 210 -19.54 2.67 -15.86
C ARG A 210 -18.42 3.24 -16.70
N LEU A 211 -18.26 2.73 -17.93
CA LEU A 211 -17.24 3.22 -18.85
C LEU A 211 -17.47 4.69 -19.22
N GLU A 212 -18.71 5.12 -19.37
CA GLU A 212 -19.02 6.54 -19.59
C GLU A 212 -18.69 7.41 -18.37
N ALA A 213 -18.84 6.87 -17.16
CA ALA A 213 -18.58 7.56 -15.90
C ALA A 213 -17.11 7.49 -15.41
N VAL A 214 -16.27 6.64 -16.01
CA VAL A 214 -14.89 6.42 -15.53
C VAL A 214 -14.03 7.65 -15.76
N GLU A 215 -13.21 7.98 -14.78
CA GLU A 215 -12.24 9.08 -14.85
C GLU A 215 -10.90 8.63 -14.26
N PRO A 216 -9.77 8.88 -14.93
CA PRO A 216 -8.46 8.47 -14.43
C PRO A 216 -8.07 9.21 -13.15
N ALA A 217 -7.60 8.46 -12.16
CA ALA A 217 -7.26 8.95 -10.84
C ALA A 217 -6.15 9.99 -10.82
N ALA A 218 -5.09 9.78 -11.62
CA ALA A 218 -3.91 10.64 -11.68
C ALA A 218 -4.26 12.10 -12.00
N HIS A 219 -5.27 12.34 -12.85
CA HIS A 219 -5.72 13.68 -13.24
C HIS A 219 -6.24 14.47 -12.06
N THR A 220 -6.86 13.79 -11.09
CA THR A 220 -7.33 14.42 -9.86
C THR A 220 -6.19 14.56 -8.87
N TRP A 221 -5.47 13.47 -8.58
CA TRP A 221 -4.45 13.50 -7.54
C TRP A 221 -3.35 14.52 -7.83
N LEU A 222 -2.94 14.68 -9.09
CA LEU A 222 -1.99 15.72 -9.51
C LEU A 222 -2.60 17.13 -9.57
N ALA A 223 -3.93 17.28 -9.55
CA ALA A 223 -4.55 18.59 -9.38
C ALA A 223 -4.47 19.06 -7.92
N HIS A 224 -4.27 18.15 -6.97
CA HIS A 224 -4.17 18.40 -5.53
C HIS A 224 -2.74 18.15 -5.00
N GLN A 225 -1.76 18.90 -5.53
CA GLN A 225 -0.34 18.74 -5.18
C GLN A 225 0.03 19.15 -3.76
N ILE A 226 -0.83 19.92 -3.09
CA ILE A 226 -0.67 20.32 -1.68
C ILE A 226 -1.73 19.61 -0.84
N ARG A 227 -1.49 19.52 0.47
CA ARG A 227 -2.43 18.95 1.44
C ARG A 227 -3.57 19.92 1.71
N ASP A 228 -4.46 20.05 0.73
CA ASP A 228 -5.67 20.85 0.82
C ASP A 228 -6.87 20.02 1.35
N ASP A 229 -8.01 20.68 1.33
CA ASP A 229 -9.34 20.16 1.64
C ASP A 229 -9.68 18.80 1.01
N PHE A 230 -9.13 18.47 -0.17
CA PHE A 230 -9.36 17.18 -0.80
C PHE A 230 -8.74 16.05 0.03
N TRP A 231 -7.55 16.24 0.57
CA TRP A 231 -6.86 15.23 1.38
C TRP A 231 -7.41 15.18 2.79
N GLU A 232 -7.69 16.34 3.40
CA GLU A 232 -8.21 16.42 4.77
C GLU A 232 -9.55 15.70 4.93
N ARG A 233 -10.48 15.84 3.97
CA ARG A 233 -11.76 15.12 3.99
C ARG A 233 -11.63 13.60 3.89
N ARG A 234 -10.45 13.09 3.51
CA ARG A 234 -10.14 11.66 3.35
C ARG A 234 -9.35 11.08 4.50
N THR A 235 -8.87 11.90 5.42
CA THR A 235 -8.21 11.43 6.65
C THR A 235 -9.26 10.88 7.61
N PRO A 236 -9.07 9.68 8.19
CA PRO A 236 -10.00 9.16 9.20
C PRO A 236 -10.12 10.13 10.38
N GLY A 237 -11.34 10.40 10.82
CA GLY A 237 -11.58 11.26 11.99
C GLY A 237 -11.01 10.65 13.29
N PRO A 238 -10.81 11.47 14.34
CA PRO A 238 -10.21 11.01 15.60
C PRO A 238 -11.13 10.09 16.41
N ALA A 239 -12.44 10.08 16.13
CA ALA A 239 -13.44 9.34 16.88
C ALA A 239 -13.56 7.89 16.37
N LEU A 240 -12.63 7.03 16.77
CA LEU A 240 -12.73 5.58 16.52
C LEU A 240 -13.34 4.90 17.76
N HIS A 241 -14.55 4.36 17.62
CA HIS A 241 -15.25 3.65 18.71
C HIS A 241 -14.95 2.15 18.75
N ALA A 242 -14.88 1.52 17.58
CA ALA A 242 -14.54 0.11 17.44
C ALA A 242 -13.11 -0.18 17.92
N ALA A 243 -12.88 -1.37 18.46
CA ALA A 243 -11.52 -1.83 18.77
C ALA A 243 -10.73 -2.07 17.48
N VAL A 244 -9.45 -1.70 17.43
CA VAL A 244 -8.59 -1.81 16.24
C VAL A 244 -7.41 -2.76 16.47
N LEU A 245 -7.32 -3.82 15.67
CA LEU A 245 -6.07 -4.57 15.48
C LEU A 245 -5.38 -4.01 14.22
N ALA A 246 -4.30 -3.26 14.43
CA ALA A 246 -3.51 -2.64 13.37
C ALA A 246 -2.34 -3.54 12.99
N VAL A 247 -2.23 -3.85 11.70
CA VAL A 247 -1.27 -4.84 11.18
C VAL A 247 -0.52 -4.24 10.01
N GLY A 248 0.81 -4.33 10.03
CA GLY A 248 1.67 -3.82 8.98
C GLY A 248 2.89 -4.70 8.75
N GLY A 249 3.70 -4.33 7.76
CA GLY A 249 4.95 -5.01 7.45
C GLY A 249 6.10 -4.01 7.36
N TRP A 250 7.29 -4.38 7.82
CA TRP A 250 8.47 -3.51 7.74
C TRP A 250 8.90 -3.21 6.31
N TYR A 251 8.49 -3.98 5.30
CA TYR A 251 8.76 -3.68 3.90
C TYR A 251 7.56 -3.03 3.20
N ASP A 252 6.47 -2.75 3.92
CA ASP A 252 5.32 -2.02 3.40
C ASP A 252 5.47 -0.51 3.66
N PRO A 253 5.17 0.37 2.69
CA PRO A 253 5.28 1.81 2.88
C PRO A 253 4.30 2.35 3.94
N HIS A 254 3.21 1.64 4.23
CA HIS A 254 2.14 2.10 5.14
C HIS A 254 2.36 1.74 6.61
N ARG A 255 3.52 1.16 6.96
CA ARG A 255 3.86 0.69 8.32
C ARG A 255 3.70 1.72 9.43
N ASP A 256 3.88 3.01 9.14
CA ASP A 256 3.73 4.09 10.11
C ASP A 256 2.30 4.22 10.66
N THR A 257 1.29 3.78 9.91
CA THR A 257 -0.11 3.79 10.33
C THR A 257 -0.30 2.99 11.62
N VAL A 258 0.38 1.85 11.78
CA VAL A 258 0.27 1.03 12.99
C VAL A 258 0.73 1.85 14.21
N LEU A 259 1.88 2.51 14.10
CA LEU A 259 2.45 3.29 15.20
C LEU A 259 1.57 4.50 15.53
N ARG A 260 1.09 5.24 14.52
CA ARG A 260 0.18 6.38 14.73
C ARG A 260 -1.15 5.99 15.38
N LEU A 261 -1.70 4.82 15.04
CA LEU A 261 -2.92 4.32 15.67
C LEU A 261 -2.68 3.97 17.14
N LEU A 262 -1.53 3.38 17.48
CA LEU A 262 -1.16 3.08 18.87
C LEU A 262 -0.95 4.35 19.71
N GLU A 263 -0.43 5.43 19.11
CA GLU A 263 -0.28 6.73 19.78
C GLU A 263 -1.64 7.41 20.06
N ARG A 264 -2.59 7.27 19.13
CA ARG A 264 -3.86 8.01 19.15
C ARG A 264 -4.97 7.29 19.91
N LEU A 265 -4.95 5.96 19.94
CA LEU A 265 -6.03 5.15 20.51
C LEU A 265 -5.71 4.69 21.93
N PRO A 266 -6.71 4.62 22.82
CA PRO A 266 -6.55 4.04 24.15
C PRO A 266 -6.05 2.60 24.11
N ALA A 267 -5.15 2.26 25.02
CA ALA A 267 -4.48 0.95 25.09
C ALA A 267 -5.43 -0.24 25.32
N ASP A 268 -6.67 -0.02 25.74
CA ASP A 268 -7.71 -1.05 25.87
C ASP A 268 -8.53 -1.25 24.59
N ARG A 269 -8.23 -0.49 23.53
CA ARG A 269 -8.95 -0.56 22.24
C ARG A 269 -8.05 -0.80 21.04
N VAL A 270 -6.73 -0.86 21.21
CA VAL A 270 -5.80 -1.05 20.09
C VAL A 270 -4.74 -2.11 20.37
N ARG A 271 -4.44 -2.94 19.38
CA ARG A 271 -3.23 -3.80 19.38
C ARG A 271 -2.51 -3.63 18.05
N GLY A 272 -1.18 -3.67 18.06
CA GLY A 272 -0.32 -3.55 16.89
C GLY A 272 0.45 -4.83 16.59
N VAL A 273 0.59 -5.18 15.32
CA VAL A 273 1.50 -6.24 14.84
C VAL A 273 2.26 -5.73 13.63
N ILE A 274 3.60 -5.76 13.67
CA ILE A 274 4.45 -5.43 12.52
C ILE A 274 5.42 -6.57 12.25
N GLY A 275 5.25 -7.27 11.14
CA GLY A 275 6.14 -8.34 10.71
C GLY A 275 7.13 -7.92 9.63
N PRO A 276 7.96 -8.81 9.12
CA PRO A 276 8.92 -8.53 8.04
C PRO A 276 8.26 -8.57 6.66
N TRP A 277 6.96 -8.28 6.56
CA TRP A 277 6.19 -8.50 5.34
C TRP A 277 6.25 -7.29 4.40
N SER A 278 6.07 -7.57 3.11
CA SER A 278 5.68 -6.60 2.09
C SER A 278 4.16 -6.35 2.13
N HIS A 279 3.59 -5.66 1.14
CA HIS A 279 2.15 -5.36 1.08
C HIS A 279 1.30 -6.61 0.82
N GLN A 280 1.06 -7.41 1.87
CA GLN A 280 0.25 -8.63 1.82
C GLN A 280 -0.24 -9.07 3.21
N TYR A 281 -1.12 -10.06 3.24
CA TYR A 281 -1.59 -10.63 4.49
C TYR A 281 -0.48 -11.44 5.20
N PRO A 282 -0.38 -11.37 6.54
CA PRO A 282 0.70 -12.02 7.31
C PRO A 282 0.79 -13.55 7.21
N ASP A 283 -0.28 -14.23 6.81
CA ASP A 283 -0.32 -15.68 6.60
C ASP A 283 0.36 -16.12 5.29
N HIS A 284 0.56 -15.21 4.34
CA HIS A 284 1.35 -15.49 3.12
C HIS A 284 2.86 -15.35 3.39
N GLY A 285 3.24 -14.33 4.17
CA GLY A 285 4.55 -14.23 4.84
C GLY A 285 5.77 -14.03 3.95
N GLY A 286 5.72 -13.14 2.96
CA GLY A 286 6.89 -12.72 2.17
C GLY A 286 7.30 -11.25 2.41
N PRO A 287 8.54 -10.96 2.80
CA PRO A 287 9.51 -11.85 3.43
C PRO A 287 8.99 -12.54 4.70
N GLY A 288 9.55 -13.70 5.05
CA GLY A 288 9.10 -14.51 6.19
C GLY A 288 9.65 -14.04 7.53
N PRO A 289 9.10 -14.57 8.65
CA PRO A 289 8.16 -15.68 8.68
C PRO A 289 6.70 -15.26 8.50
N ALA A 290 5.92 -16.17 7.92
CA ALA A 290 4.47 -16.12 7.98
C ALA A 290 3.97 -16.44 9.40
N ILE A 291 2.79 -15.91 9.77
CA ILE A 291 2.14 -16.19 11.06
C ILE A 291 0.74 -16.79 10.87
N GLY A 292 0.23 -17.44 11.91
CA GLY A 292 -1.16 -17.85 12.05
C GLY A 292 -2.12 -16.67 12.14
N PHE A 293 -2.26 -15.91 11.06
CA PHE A 293 -3.00 -14.66 11.01
C PHE A 293 -4.50 -14.87 11.20
N LEU A 294 -5.08 -15.91 10.61
CA LEU A 294 -6.50 -16.21 10.80
C LEU A 294 -6.77 -16.61 12.26
N GLN A 295 -5.85 -17.34 12.88
CA GLN A 295 -5.94 -17.69 14.30
C GLN A 295 -5.83 -16.46 15.20
N GLU A 296 -4.93 -15.54 14.88
CA GLU A 296 -4.73 -14.30 15.64
C GLU A 296 -5.97 -13.39 15.54
N THR A 297 -6.47 -13.16 14.32
CA THR A 297 -7.69 -12.37 14.12
C THR A 297 -8.92 -13.04 14.74
N ARG A 298 -9.01 -14.37 14.75
CA ARG A 298 -10.08 -15.07 15.49
C ARG A 298 -10.07 -14.74 16.97
N ARG A 299 -8.90 -14.66 17.62
CA ARG A 299 -8.82 -14.27 19.04
C ARG A 299 -9.34 -12.84 19.25
N TRP A 300 -9.00 -11.95 18.34
CA TRP A 300 -9.54 -10.59 18.33
C TRP A 300 -11.07 -10.57 18.19
N TRP A 301 -11.61 -11.34 17.26
CA TRP A 301 -13.06 -11.47 17.05
C TRP A 301 -13.77 -12.09 18.26
N ASP A 302 -13.22 -13.16 18.84
CA ASP A 302 -13.80 -13.82 20.01
C ASP A 302 -13.86 -12.85 21.20
N ARG A 303 -12.84 -11.99 21.37
CA ARG A 303 -12.82 -10.96 22.41
C ARG A 303 -13.90 -9.89 22.21
N HIS A 304 -14.00 -9.31 21.03
CA HIS A 304 -14.80 -8.11 20.81
C HIS A 304 -16.21 -8.37 20.27
N LEU A 305 -16.44 -9.51 19.64
CA LEU A 305 -17.74 -9.88 19.07
C LEU A 305 -18.49 -10.90 19.92
N ARG A 306 -17.80 -11.63 20.80
CA ARG A 306 -18.40 -12.66 21.68
C ARG A 306 -18.13 -12.46 23.17
N ASP A 307 -17.42 -11.40 23.55
CA ASP A 307 -17.03 -11.09 24.94
C ASP A 307 -16.22 -12.22 25.62
N ILE A 308 -15.48 -13.02 24.85
CA ILE A 308 -14.67 -14.12 25.38
C ILE A 308 -13.34 -13.56 25.87
N ASP A 309 -13.02 -13.76 27.15
CA ASP A 309 -11.68 -13.48 27.66
C ASP A 309 -10.72 -14.61 27.26
N ASN A 310 -9.90 -14.36 26.25
CA ASN A 310 -8.92 -15.28 25.67
C ASN A 310 -7.49 -14.72 25.73
N GLY A 311 -7.27 -13.72 26.58
CA GLY A 311 -5.98 -13.07 26.75
C GLY A 311 -5.51 -12.17 25.60
N ALA A 312 -6.31 -11.95 24.54
CA ALA A 312 -5.92 -11.06 23.43
C ALA A 312 -5.55 -9.64 23.90
N MET A 313 -6.17 -9.17 24.98
CA MET A 313 -5.87 -7.87 25.59
C MET A 313 -4.79 -7.92 26.67
N ALA A 314 -4.32 -9.10 27.08
CA ALA A 314 -3.21 -9.23 28.03
C ALA A 314 -1.84 -9.17 27.33
N GLU A 315 -1.82 -9.27 26.00
CA GLU A 315 -0.61 -9.23 25.20
C GLU A 315 -0.03 -7.83 25.07
N PRO A 316 1.28 -7.71 24.74
CA PRO A 316 1.93 -6.44 24.49
C PRO A 316 1.13 -5.56 23.52
N LEU A 317 1.13 -4.26 23.78
CA LEU A 317 0.42 -3.28 22.97
C LEU A 317 0.85 -3.34 21.50
N LEU A 318 2.14 -3.53 21.27
CA LEU A 318 2.75 -3.72 19.95
C LEU A 318 3.62 -4.98 19.95
N ARG A 319 3.46 -5.84 18.93
CA ARG A 319 4.31 -7.00 18.68
C ARG A 319 5.05 -6.78 17.37
N VAL A 320 6.38 -6.81 17.40
CA VAL A 320 7.22 -6.54 16.23
C VAL A 320 8.22 -7.66 15.96
N TRP A 321 8.42 -7.95 14.68
CA TRP A 321 9.54 -8.77 14.24
C TRP A 321 10.83 -7.97 14.35
N SER A 322 11.84 -8.59 14.98
CA SER A 322 13.19 -8.06 15.13
C SER A 322 14.13 -8.72 14.12
N ASP A 323 15.18 -8.00 13.67
CA ASP A 323 16.23 -8.54 12.78
C ASP A 323 17.00 -9.72 13.37
N GLU A 324 16.98 -9.86 14.70
CA GLU A 324 17.45 -11.07 15.39
C GLU A 324 16.52 -12.29 15.18
N SER A 325 15.67 -12.25 14.14
CA SER A 325 14.79 -13.31 13.69
C SER A 325 13.85 -13.87 14.78
N HIS A 326 13.31 -12.98 15.61
CA HIS A 326 12.31 -13.33 16.62
C HIS A 326 11.31 -12.18 16.86
N TRP A 327 10.17 -12.54 17.44
CA TRP A 327 9.15 -11.57 17.84
C TRP A 327 9.48 -10.96 19.20
N THR A 328 9.32 -9.64 19.30
CA THR A 328 9.43 -8.85 20.53
C THR A 328 8.13 -8.09 20.78
N GLY A 329 7.90 -7.70 22.03
CA GLY A 329 6.66 -7.04 22.43
C GLY A 329 6.92 -5.78 23.24
N GLU A 330 6.25 -4.70 22.88
CA GLU A 330 6.27 -3.43 23.58
C GLU A 330 4.96 -3.26 24.38
N PRO A 331 5.02 -3.09 25.72
CA PRO A 331 3.84 -2.97 26.55
C PRO A 331 3.13 -1.62 26.42
N ALA A 332 3.82 -0.62 25.87
CA ALA A 332 3.32 0.73 25.64
C ALA A 332 3.97 1.30 24.37
N TRP A 333 3.33 2.31 23.77
CA TRP A 333 3.85 3.02 22.61
C TRP A 333 3.68 4.53 22.79
N PRO A 334 4.74 5.34 22.55
CA PRO A 334 6.13 4.93 22.31
C PRO A 334 6.73 4.14 23.49
N PRO A 335 7.70 3.23 23.26
CA PRO A 335 8.30 2.46 24.33
C PRO A 335 9.13 3.36 25.26
N ALA A 336 9.08 3.12 26.57
CA ALA A 336 9.76 3.94 27.57
C ALA A 336 11.30 3.88 27.49
N ASP A 337 11.83 2.82 26.89
CA ASP A 337 13.24 2.51 26.67
C ASP A 337 13.73 2.92 25.27
N VAL A 338 12.92 3.64 24.50
CA VAL A 338 13.34 4.26 23.25
C VAL A 338 13.71 5.72 23.53
N THR A 339 14.95 6.08 23.23
CA THR A 339 15.47 7.44 23.39
C THR A 339 15.97 7.99 22.05
N ALA A 340 15.75 9.29 21.82
CA ALA A 340 16.28 9.96 20.64
C ALA A 340 17.77 10.26 20.84
N VAL A 341 18.63 9.56 20.10
CA VAL A 341 20.09 9.73 20.16
C VAL A 341 20.56 10.56 18.96
N PRO A 342 21.18 11.73 19.18
CA PRO A 342 21.67 12.58 18.10
C PRO A 342 23.04 12.13 17.58
N TYR A 343 23.20 12.18 16.26
CA TYR A 343 24.41 11.93 15.50
C TYR A 343 24.71 13.17 14.66
N GLU A 344 25.65 13.98 15.13
CA GLU A 344 26.05 15.23 14.47
C GLU A 344 26.80 14.96 13.16
N LEU A 345 26.40 15.64 12.09
CA LEU A 345 27.11 15.60 10.82
C LEU A 345 28.39 16.43 10.94
N ARG A 346 29.49 15.94 10.36
CA ARG A 346 30.80 16.61 10.40
C ARG A 346 31.36 16.82 9.01
N GLY A 347 32.19 17.85 8.88
CA GLY A 347 32.91 18.18 7.65
C GLY A 347 32.58 19.57 7.14
N VAL A 348 33.06 19.87 5.94
CA VAL A 348 32.86 21.17 5.28
C VAL A 348 31.56 21.20 4.47
N PRO A 349 30.98 22.39 4.23
CA PRO A 349 29.88 22.56 3.29
C PRO A 349 30.20 21.92 1.95
N ARG A 350 29.24 21.19 1.37
CA ARG A 350 29.44 20.48 0.11
C ARG A 350 28.20 20.55 -0.78
N PRO A 351 28.37 20.66 -2.11
CA PRO A 351 27.26 20.56 -3.04
C PRO A 351 26.69 19.13 -3.03
N VAL A 352 25.38 19.04 -3.12
CA VAL A 352 24.59 17.83 -3.33
C VAL A 352 23.78 18.05 -4.60
N ASP A 353 24.26 17.45 -5.69
CA ASP A 353 23.67 17.52 -7.02
C ASP A 353 23.68 16.11 -7.64
N SER A 354 22.70 15.32 -7.21
CA SER A 354 22.52 13.93 -7.63
C SER A 354 21.92 13.89 -9.04
N PRO A 355 22.47 13.08 -9.98
CA PRO A 355 21.86 12.85 -11.27
C PRO A 355 20.47 12.22 -11.13
N HIS A 356 19.61 12.40 -12.14
CA HIS A 356 18.26 11.82 -12.15
C HIS A 356 18.24 10.29 -12.29
N SER A 357 19.40 9.65 -12.47
CA SER A 357 19.54 8.19 -12.37
C SER A 357 19.58 7.67 -10.92
N THR A 358 19.71 8.55 -9.92
CA THR A 358 19.71 8.16 -8.51
C THR A 358 18.35 7.59 -8.12
N GLY A 359 18.31 6.42 -7.49
CA GLY A 359 17.09 5.75 -7.03
C GLY A 359 16.53 4.68 -7.98
N LEU A 360 17.11 4.48 -9.16
CA LEU A 360 16.64 3.47 -10.13
C LEU A 360 16.71 2.03 -9.57
N ASP A 361 17.61 1.80 -8.60
CA ASP A 361 17.83 0.53 -7.92
C ASP A 361 17.18 0.46 -6.52
N ALA A 362 16.31 1.42 -6.17
CA ALA A 362 15.60 1.49 -4.88
C ALA A 362 14.56 0.37 -4.65
N GLY A 363 14.32 -0.48 -5.64
CA GLY A 363 13.17 -1.39 -5.66
C GLY A 363 11.84 -0.66 -5.90
N PRO A 364 10.72 -1.37 -5.90
CA PRO A 364 9.40 -0.76 -6.05
C PRO A 364 8.97 -0.02 -4.77
N TYR A 365 8.31 1.13 -4.90
CA TYR A 365 7.79 1.88 -3.75
C TYR A 365 6.78 1.07 -2.91
N VAL A 366 5.87 0.34 -3.57
CA VAL A 366 4.96 -0.61 -2.91
C VAL A 366 5.36 -2.03 -3.34
N PRO A 367 6.21 -2.73 -2.59
CA PRO A 367 6.53 -4.12 -2.90
C PRO A 367 5.28 -4.96 -2.61
N HIS A 368 4.80 -5.62 -3.65
CA HIS A 368 3.82 -6.68 -3.52
C HIS A 368 4.63 -7.97 -3.58
N GLY A 369 4.77 -8.68 -2.45
CA GLY A 369 5.36 -10.02 -2.46
C GLY A 369 4.63 -10.84 -3.52
N GLY A 370 5.30 -11.11 -4.65
CA GLY A 370 4.60 -11.39 -5.89
C GLY A 370 3.62 -12.56 -5.78
N HIS A 371 2.56 -12.54 -6.59
CA HIS A 371 1.51 -13.56 -6.67
C HIS A 371 1.99 -14.96 -7.14
N ALA A 372 3.30 -15.18 -7.24
CA ALA A 372 3.89 -16.45 -7.68
C ALA A 372 4.17 -17.36 -6.47
N PRO A 373 3.63 -18.60 -6.45
CA PRO A 373 3.71 -19.51 -5.31
C PRO A 373 5.15 -19.97 -5.08
N ALA A 374 5.52 -20.17 -3.81
CA ALA A 374 6.64 -20.95 -3.22
C ALA A 374 8.07 -20.85 -3.81
N GLN A 375 8.24 -20.69 -5.13
CA GLN A 375 9.50 -20.70 -5.88
C GLN A 375 10.32 -19.40 -5.76
N ARG A 376 9.75 -18.32 -5.19
CA ARG A 376 10.52 -17.10 -4.88
C ARG A 376 11.39 -17.24 -3.63
N LEU A 377 11.11 -18.21 -2.75
CA LEU A 377 11.96 -18.45 -1.58
C LEU A 377 13.37 -18.93 -1.97
N ASP A 378 13.52 -19.59 -3.10
CA ASP A 378 14.79 -20.15 -3.58
C ASP A 378 15.68 -19.11 -4.30
N GLN A 379 15.17 -17.90 -4.56
CA GLN A 379 15.99 -16.81 -5.11
C GLN A 379 16.71 -16.07 -3.98
N PRO A 380 18.02 -15.78 -4.13
CA PRO A 380 18.76 -15.04 -3.14
C PRO A 380 18.16 -13.62 -3.01
N PRO A 381 18.16 -13.02 -1.81
CA PRO A 381 17.46 -11.76 -1.53
C PRO A 381 17.85 -10.61 -2.46
N ASP A 382 19.11 -10.57 -2.90
CA ASP A 382 19.70 -9.58 -3.81
C ASP A 382 19.21 -9.69 -5.28
N ARG A 383 18.38 -10.70 -5.59
CA ARG A 383 17.80 -10.92 -6.93
C ARG A 383 16.27 -10.93 -6.92
N ARG A 384 15.66 -10.57 -5.79
CA ARG A 384 14.20 -10.48 -5.68
C ARG A 384 13.73 -9.13 -6.24
N PRO A 385 12.80 -9.11 -7.20
CA PRO A 385 12.37 -7.88 -7.88
C PRO A 385 11.59 -6.93 -6.94
N ASP A 386 11.12 -7.42 -5.80
CA ASP A 386 10.40 -6.71 -4.75
C ASP A 386 11.29 -6.26 -3.59
N GLN A 387 12.61 -6.42 -3.68
CA GLN A 387 13.57 -5.97 -2.67
C GLN A 387 14.54 -4.95 -3.27
N PRO A 388 14.96 -3.96 -2.47
CA PRO A 388 15.97 -3.02 -2.91
C PRO A 388 17.34 -3.70 -3.07
N LEU A 389 18.14 -3.21 -4.02
CA LEU A 389 19.48 -3.72 -4.26
C LEU A 389 20.52 -3.01 -3.38
N ASP A 390 21.77 -3.46 -3.47
CA ASP A 390 22.92 -2.78 -2.85
C ASP A 390 23.00 -1.31 -3.29
N GLN A 391 23.03 -0.42 -2.30
CA GLN A 391 22.88 1.02 -2.47
C GLN A 391 24.18 1.74 -2.87
N ARG A 392 25.30 1.02 -3.08
CA ARG A 392 26.60 1.64 -3.41
C ARG A 392 26.58 2.57 -4.63
N LEU A 393 25.74 2.29 -5.63
CA LEU A 393 25.60 3.16 -6.81
C LEU A 393 24.96 4.51 -6.42
N ASP A 394 23.84 4.47 -5.71
CA ASP A 394 23.18 5.69 -5.23
C ASP A 394 24.03 6.44 -4.19
N ASP A 395 24.82 5.72 -3.40
CA ASP A 395 25.74 6.31 -2.42
C ASP A 395 26.83 7.15 -3.11
N ALA A 396 27.30 6.73 -4.30
CA ALA A 396 28.25 7.50 -5.11
C ALA A 396 27.66 8.82 -5.63
N TYR A 397 26.33 8.91 -5.71
CA TYR A 397 25.58 10.11 -6.12
C TYR A 397 25.09 10.95 -4.94
N SER A 398 25.50 10.61 -3.71
CA SER A 398 24.95 11.17 -2.48
C SER A 398 26.04 11.73 -1.56
N ALA A 399 25.70 12.73 -0.75
CA ALA A 399 26.52 13.12 0.38
C ALA A 399 26.34 12.10 1.53
N CYS A 400 27.36 11.28 1.75
CA CYS A 400 27.34 10.23 2.77
C CYS A 400 28.03 10.65 4.07
N PHE A 401 27.39 10.34 5.20
CA PHE A 401 27.92 10.49 6.56
C PHE A 401 27.84 9.13 7.26
N GLU A 402 28.94 8.70 7.86
CA GLU A 402 29.05 7.38 8.48
C GLU A 402 29.32 7.48 9.98
N PHE A 403 28.65 6.62 10.73
CA PHE A 403 28.78 6.51 12.17
C PHE A 403 29.13 5.06 12.53
N PRO A 404 30.34 4.79 13.07
CA PRO A 404 30.77 3.43 13.37
C PRO A 404 30.05 2.85 14.59
N VAL A 405 29.63 1.59 14.49
CA VAL A 405 29.08 0.81 15.60
C VAL A 405 30.22 0.06 16.30
N ASN A 406 30.97 0.78 17.14
CA ASN A 406 32.17 0.25 17.81
C ASN A 406 31.87 -0.57 19.08
N GLY A 407 30.73 -0.29 19.72
CA GLY A 407 30.29 -0.92 20.97
C GLY A 407 29.26 -2.02 20.74
N ASP A 408 28.24 -2.04 21.59
CA ASP A 408 27.09 -2.93 21.43
C ASP A 408 26.29 -2.59 20.16
N PRO A 409 25.53 -3.55 19.60
CA PRO A 409 24.63 -3.29 18.49
C PRO A 409 23.68 -2.13 18.79
N VAL A 410 23.41 -1.29 17.78
CA VAL A 410 22.45 -0.18 17.91
C VAL A 410 21.12 -0.64 17.34
N THR A 411 20.13 -0.86 18.20
CA THR A 411 18.77 -1.19 17.78
C THR A 411 17.92 0.08 17.76
N ILE A 412 17.21 0.32 16.67
CA ILE A 412 16.24 1.41 16.54
C ILE A 412 14.83 0.84 16.42
N LEU A 413 13.85 1.55 16.98
CA LEU A 413 12.43 1.24 16.82
C LEU A 413 11.62 2.55 16.82
N GLY A 414 11.06 2.90 15.66
CA GLY A 414 10.31 4.14 15.44
C GLY A 414 10.79 4.88 14.21
N SER A 415 10.49 6.18 14.11
CA SER A 415 10.89 7.02 12.97
C SER A 415 12.19 7.77 13.25
N PRO A 416 13.29 7.49 12.53
CA PRO A 416 14.44 8.37 12.50
C PRO A 416 14.07 9.77 12.01
N ARG A 417 14.82 10.78 12.43
CA ARG A 417 14.62 12.17 12.00
C ARG A 417 15.93 12.77 11.54
N VAL A 418 15.88 13.60 10.50
CA VAL A 418 17.03 14.42 10.11
C VAL A 418 16.70 15.89 10.32
N THR A 419 17.72 16.66 10.70
CA THR A 419 17.72 18.12 10.65
C THR A 419 18.90 18.53 9.80
N LEU A 420 18.66 19.28 8.72
CA LEU A 420 19.67 19.64 7.74
C LEU A 420 19.68 21.15 7.53
N ARG A 421 20.86 21.77 7.61
CA ARG A 421 21.09 23.15 7.19
C ARG A 421 21.45 23.19 5.71
N LEU A 422 20.58 23.78 4.90
CA LEU A 422 20.70 23.79 3.44
C LEU A 422 20.82 25.22 2.91
N ARG A 423 21.61 25.41 1.85
CA ARG A 423 21.62 26.63 1.04
C ARG A 423 21.27 26.29 -0.40
N LEU A 424 20.26 26.97 -0.96
CA LEU A 424 19.83 26.78 -2.34
C LEU A 424 19.95 28.09 -3.10
N ASP A 425 20.36 27.98 -4.37
CA ASP A 425 20.44 29.12 -5.31
C ASP A 425 19.25 29.16 -6.28
N VAL A 426 18.27 28.26 -6.09
CA VAL A 426 17.04 28.10 -6.89
C VAL A 426 15.80 28.08 -5.99
N PRO A 427 14.62 28.46 -6.51
CA PRO A 427 13.40 28.56 -5.70
C PRO A 427 12.74 27.22 -5.35
N HIS A 428 13.09 26.13 -6.05
CA HIS A 428 12.51 24.82 -5.86
C HIS A 428 13.60 23.76 -5.73
N GLY A 429 13.34 22.75 -4.94
CA GLY A 429 14.28 21.66 -4.71
C GLY A 429 13.66 20.62 -3.79
N GLN A 430 14.30 19.48 -3.70
CA GLN A 430 13.88 18.39 -2.84
C GLN A 430 15.12 17.73 -2.23
N VAL A 431 14.93 17.14 -1.06
CA VAL A 431 15.97 16.43 -0.33
C VAL A 431 15.47 15.03 0.02
N ILE A 432 16.33 14.04 -0.23
CA ILE A 432 16.09 12.65 0.10
C ILE A 432 17.17 12.23 1.08
N ALA A 433 16.75 11.63 2.19
CA ALA A 433 17.61 11.07 3.21
C ALA A 433 17.41 9.56 3.27
N ARG A 434 18.47 8.79 3.00
CA ARG A 434 18.49 7.33 3.11
C ARG A 434 19.33 6.94 4.31
N LEU A 435 18.79 6.07 5.15
CA LEU A 435 19.54 5.38 6.20
C LEU A 435 19.94 4.01 5.66
N CYS A 436 21.23 3.70 5.68
CA CYS A 436 21.79 2.44 5.20
C CYS A 436 22.65 1.78 6.27
N ASP A 437 22.62 0.45 6.31
CA ASP A 437 23.48 -0.40 7.12
C ASP A 437 24.67 -0.87 6.26
N ILE A 438 25.87 -0.43 6.62
CA ILE A 438 27.10 -0.75 5.89
C ILE A 438 27.83 -1.89 6.58
N ALA A 439 27.89 -3.04 5.91
CA ALA A 439 28.60 -4.20 6.41
C ALA A 439 30.14 -4.03 6.33
N PRO A 440 30.92 -4.86 7.04
CA PRO A 440 32.39 -4.79 7.02
C PRO A 440 33.01 -4.99 5.63
N ASP A 441 32.31 -5.70 4.73
CA ASP A 441 32.73 -5.89 3.34
C ASP A 441 32.43 -4.68 2.43
N GLY A 442 31.73 -3.67 2.96
CA GLY A 442 31.37 -2.44 2.27
C GLY A 442 30.04 -2.49 1.50
N SER A 443 29.30 -3.61 1.56
CA SER A 443 27.92 -3.65 1.04
C SER A 443 27.03 -2.65 1.77
N SER A 444 26.11 -2.02 1.04
CA SER A 444 25.22 -0.97 1.56
C SER A 444 23.77 -1.42 1.46
N ALA A 445 23.19 -1.83 2.60
CA ALA A 445 21.79 -2.27 2.66
C ALA A 445 20.89 -1.09 3.06
N PRO A 446 19.80 -0.80 2.33
CA PRO A 446 18.87 0.25 2.73
C PRO A 446 18.04 -0.20 3.94
N VAL A 447 17.86 0.72 4.90
CA VAL A 447 17.09 0.51 6.12
C VAL A 447 15.77 1.27 6.06
N THR A 448 15.83 2.58 5.82
CA THR A 448 14.65 3.43 5.66
C THR A 448 14.98 4.72 4.92
N THR A 449 13.96 5.41 4.42
CA THR A 449 14.09 6.60 3.58
C THR A 449 13.11 7.68 4.06
N GLY A 450 13.49 8.94 3.86
CA GLY A 450 12.65 10.11 4.08
C GLY A 450 12.83 11.08 2.92
N VAL A 451 11.76 11.77 2.57
CA VAL A 451 11.74 12.75 1.47
C VAL A 451 11.13 14.03 2.00
N LEU A 452 11.63 15.17 1.52
CA LEU A 452 11.03 16.47 1.71
C LEU A 452 11.14 17.29 0.43
N ASN A 453 10.00 17.71 -0.10
CA ASN A 453 9.95 18.85 -1.01
C ASN A 453 10.25 20.12 -0.20
N LEU A 454 11.26 20.88 -0.59
CA LEU A 454 11.69 22.06 0.16
C LEU A 454 10.66 23.20 0.10
N ALA A 455 9.74 23.16 -0.88
CA ALA A 455 8.58 24.04 -0.87
C ALA A 455 7.59 23.71 0.25
N ALA A 456 7.58 22.47 0.76
CA ALA A 456 6.74 22.00 1.85
C ALA A 456 7.43 22.02 3.23
N ARG A 457 8.56 22.73 3.36
CA ARG A 457 9.39 22.76 4.59
C ARG A 457 8.69 23.36 5.82
N HIS A 458 7.64 24.14 5.63
CA HIS A 458 6.85 24.75 6.71
C HIS A 458 5.48 24.10 6.90
N GLY A 459 5.19 23.01 6.18
CA GLY A 459 3.86 22.40 6.11
C GLY A 459 3.55 21.93 4.70
N ARG A 460 2.57 21.04 4.55
CA ARG A 460 2.15 20.49 3.24
C ARG A 460 0.98 21.25 2.63
N GLU A 461 0.33 22.09 3.42
CA GLU A 461 -0.86 22.87 3.06
C GLU A 461 -0.57 24.03 2.11
N ARG A 462 0.71 24.43 1.97
CA ARG A 462 1.15 25.53 1.10
C ARG A 462 2.55 25.27 0.55
N ALA A 463 2.80 25.74 -0.66
CA ALA A 463 4.12 25.73 -1.28
C ALA A 463 4.83 27.08 -1.06
N HIS A 464 6.02 27.03 -0.46
CA HIS A 464 6.85 28.20 -0.19
C HIS A 464 8.10 28.16 -1.05
N ALA A 465 8.25 29.07 -2.02
CA ALA A 465 9.50 29.21 -2.76
C ALA A 465 10.69 29.40 -1.80
N TRP A 466 11.81 28.79 -2.13
CA TRP A 466 13.07 29.02 -1.44
C TRP A 466 13.65 30.37 -1.87
N PRO A 467 14.09 31.25 -0.97
CA PRO A 467 14.77 32.49 -1.35
C PRO A 467 16.14 32.17 -1.96
N PRO A 468 16.42 32.45 -3.25
CA PRO A 468 17.73 32.13 -3.86
C PRO A 468 18.90 32.73 -3.07
N GLY A 469 19.91 31.91 -2.78
CA GLY A 469 21.06 32.23 -1.92
C GLY A 469 20.77 32.10 -0.42
N GLY A 470 19.51 31.88 -0.03
CA GLY A 470 19.06 31.71 1.34
C GLY A 470 19.55 30.41 1.95
N THR A 471 19.82 30.45 3.25
CA THR A 471 20.19 29.28 4.07
C THR A 471 19.13 29.07 5.15
N GLU A 472 18.56 27.88 5.25
CA GLU A 472 17.55 27.53 6.26
C GLU A 472 17.79 26.12 6.80
N ASP A 473 17.25 25.87 8.00
CA ASP A 473 17.24 24.55 8.62
C ASP A 473 15.91 23.86 8.31
N VAL A 474 15.97 22.62 7.80
CA VAL A 474 14.79 21.80 7.53
C VAL A 474 14.83 20.53 8.37
N SER A 475 13.67 20.09 8.87
CA SER A 475 13.56 18.84 9.62
C SER A 475 12.39 17.99 9.13
N PHE A 476 12.64 16.71 8.93
CA PHE A 476 11.63 15.76 8.49
C PHE A 476 11.95 14.33 8.99
N PRO A 477 10.92 13.51 9.22
CA PRO A 477 11.11 12.10 9.59
C PRO A 477 11.46 11.24 8.37
N LEU A 478 12.13 10.12 8.63
CA LEU A 478 12.19 8.97 7.74
C LEU A 478 11.07 7.98 8.14
N THR A 479 10.66 7.11 7.22
CA THR A 479 9.65 6.08 7.50
C THR A 479 10.08 5.22 8.70
N ALA A 480 9.13 4.84 9.56
CA ALA A 480 9.45 4.09 10.76
C ALA A 480 10.01 2.70 10.45
N ILE A 481 10.90 2.23 11.30
CA ILE A 481 11.52 0.91 11.15
C ILE A 481 11.91 0.34 12.52
N GLY A 482 11.84 -0.98 12.65
CA GLY A 482 12.59 -1.73 13.65
C GLY A 482 13.82 -2.34 13.00
N HIS A 483 15.02 -1.88 13.35
CA HIS A 483 16.28 -2.37 12.76
C HIS A 483 17.40 -2.46 13.79
N THR A 484 18.31 -3.43 13.67
CA THR A 484 19.51 -3.55 14.50
C THR A 484 20.77 -3.44 13.65
N PHE A 485 21.55 -2.39 13.87
CA PHE A 485 22.88 -2.23 13.29
C PHE A 485 23.90 -3.07 14.08
N PRO A 486 24.51 -4.11 13.48
CA PRO A 486 25.44 -4.98 14.18
C PRO A 486 26.74 -4.29 14.58
N ARG A 487 27.43 -4.83 15.59
CA ARG A 487 28.79 -4.40 15.92
C ARG A 487 29.71 -4.57 14.71
N GLY A 488 30.55 -3.56 14.47
CA GLY A 488 31.49 -3.54 13.34
C GLY A 488 30.90 -3.05 12.02
N HIS A 489 29.58 -2.89 11.95
CA HIS A 489 28.92 -2.18 10.86
C HIS A 489 29.05 -0.67 11.04
N ARG A 490 28.60 0.09 10.03
CA ARG A 490 28.45 1.54 10.10
C ARG A 490 27.03 1.93 9.72
N ILE A 491 26.47 2.86 10.47
CA ILE A 491 25.23 3.54 10.12
C ILE A 491 25.60 4.62 9.10
N ARG A 492 25.03 4.58 7.90
CA ARG A 492 25.23 5.61 6.88
C ARG A 492 23.95 6.43 6.69
N LEU A 493 24.09 7.75 6.76
CA LEU A 493 23.11 8.69 6.23
C LEU A 493 23.58 9.16 4.85
N ALA A 494 22.84 8.84 3.79
CA ALA A 494 23.09 9.32 2.44
C ALA A 494 22.05 10.38 2.06
N ILE A 495 22.51 11.57 1.66
CA ILE A 495 21.66 12.70 1.27
C ILE A 495 21.76 12.93 -0.24
N SER A 496 20.61 12.97 -0.91
CA SER A 496 20.49 13.15 -2.37
C SER A 496 19.54 14.30 -2.71
N SER A 497 19.70 14.90 -3.90
CA SER A 497 18.78 15.92 -4.44
C SER A 497 17.78 15.39 -5.48
N ALA A 498 17.96 14.14 -5.92
CA ALA A 498 17.09 13.44 -6.85
C ALA A 498 16.93 11.97 -6.41
N TYR A 499 15.77 11.37 -6.69
CA TYR A 499 15.49 9.98 -6.35
C TYR A 499 14.40 9.36 -7.25
N TRP A 500 14.71 9.16 -8.53
CA TRP A 500 13.79 8.66 -9.55
C TRP A 500 13.86 7.13 -9.67
N PRO A 501 12.75 6.41 -9.88
CA PRO A 501 11.40 6.90 -10.19
C PRO A 501 10.49 7.03 -8.97
N TRP A 502 10.99 6.89 -7.75
CA TRP A 502 10.16 7.12 -6.58
C TRP A 502 9.65 8.55 -6.56
N VAL A 503 10.54 9.54 -6.73
CA VAL A 503 10.25 10.96 -6.59
C VAL A 503 10.40 11.67 -7.93
N TRP A 504 9.37 12.41 -8.34
CA TRP A 504 9.40 13.19 -9.57
C TRP A 504 10.47 14.30 -9.52
N PRO A 505 11.29 14.52 -10.57
CA PRO A 505 12.30 15.59 -10.58
C PRO A 505 11.70 17.00 -10.57
N GLN A 506 12.26 17.90 -9.77
CA GLN A 506 11.89 19.34 -9.75
C GLN A 506 12.40 20.05 -11.01
N PRO A 507 11.71 21.08 -11.57
CA PRO A 507 12.05 21.65 -12.87
C PRO A 507 13.39 22.41 -12.83
N GLY A 508 13.78 22.95 -11.67
CA GLY A 508 15.02 23.67 -11.46
C GLY A 508 16.04 22.88 -10.64
N SER A 509 16.19 21.58 -10.87
CA SER A 509 16.96 20.60 -10.06
C SER A 509 18.48 20.84 -9.99
N ALA A 510 18.92 22.04 -9.62
CA ALA A 510 20.33 22.42 -9.46
C ALA A 510 20.97 21.92 -8.15
N GLY A 511 20.28 21.06 -7.41
CA GLY A 511 20.73 20.56 -6.11
C GLY A 511 20.74 21.64 -5.02
N PHE A 512 21.58 21.43 -4.00
CA PHE A 512 21.75 22.36 -2.89
C PHE A 512 23.14 22.21 -2.26
N VAL A 513 23.55 23.18 -1.44
CA VAL A 513 24.71 23.03 -0.56
C VAL A 513 24.25 22.59 0.82
N LEU A 514 24.71 21.42 1.25
CA LEU A 514 24.53 20.93 2.61
C LEU A 514 25.64 21.49 3.50
N VAL A 515 25.26 22.09 4.62
CA VAL A 515 26.17 22.56 5.67
C VAL A 515 26.14 21.54 6.81
N PRO A 516 27.20 20.71 7.00
CA PRO A 516 27.19 19.69 8.06
C PRO A 516 27.08 20.29 9.46
N GLU A 517 27.65 21.48 9.68
CA GLU A 517 27.54 22.18 10.96
C GLU A 517 26.07 22.53 11.27
N ASN A 518 25.58 22.09 12.44
CA ASN A 518 24.17 22.14 12.87
C ASN A 518 23.22 21.20 12.13
N SER A 519 23.73 20.32 11.28
CA SER A 519 22.95 19.21 10.72
C SER A 519 23.14 17.96 11.57
N ARG A 520 22.07 17.21 11.83
CA ARG A 520 22.11 15.99 12.63
C ARG A 520 21.10 14.94 12.19
N LEU A 521 21.43 13.68 12.44
CA LEU A 521 20.54 12.54 12.42
C LEU A 521 20.12 12.21 13.85
N GLU A 522 18.84 12.00 14.10
CA GLU A 522 18.30 11.56 15.39
C GLU A 522 17.72 10.16 15.20
N LEU A 523 18.27 9.18 15.92
CA LEU A 523 17.83 7.79 15.89
C LEU A 523 16.99 7.45 17.13
N PRO A 524 15.83 6.77 16.99
CA PRO A 524 15.05 6.29 18.11
C PRO A 524 15.67 4.99 18.65
N VAL A 525 16.75 5.11 19.41
CA VAL A 525 17.54 3.98 19.90
C VAL A 525 16.80 3.31 21.06
N ARG A 526 16.57 2.01 20.93
CA ARG A 526 15.98 1.15 21.96
C ARG A 526 17.09 0.60 22.84
N GLU A 527 17.04 0.88 24.14
CA GLU A 527 17.97 0.31 25.11
C GLU A 527 17.79 -1.21 25.21
N ALA A 528 18.89 -1.93 25.43
CA ALA A 528 18.85 -3.38 25.58
C ALA A 528 18.15 -3.76 26.90
N ARG A 529 16.87 -4.13 26.87
CA ARG A 529 16.20 -4.69 28.05
C ARG A 529 16.82 -6.01 28.50
N VAL A 530 16.90 -6.20 29.81
CA VAL A 530 16.92 -7.54 30.42
C VAL A 530 15.60 -8.21 30.04
N ARG A 531 15.63 -9.07 29.03
CA ARG A 531 14.46 -9.74 28.44
C ARG A 531 13.68 -10.48 29.53
N THR A 532 12.46 -10.04 29.84
CA THR A 532 11.53 -10.84 30.64
C THR A 532 10.94 -11.97 29.77
N ALA A 533 11.66 -13.09 29.79
CA ALA A 533 11.30 -14.52 29.73
C ALA A 533 10.18 -15.11 28.85
N GLU A 534 9.27 -14.38 28.21
CA GLU A 534 8.27 -15.00 27.32
C GLU A 534 8.50 -14.64 25.86
N ARG A 535 9.02 -15.62 25.12
CA ARG A 535 9.20 -15.53 23.66
C ARG A 535 7.81 -15.52 23.02
N ILE A 536 7.47 -14.44 22.33
CA ILE A 536 6.23 -14.35 21.55
C ILE A 536 6.33 -15.34 20.39
N VAL A 537 5.34 -16.23 20.28
CA VAL A 537 5.28 -17.25 19.24
C VAL A 537 3.89 -17.22 18.63
N PHE A 538 3.84 -17.03 17.32
CA PHE A 538 2.62 -17.22 16.55
C PHE A 538 2.53 -18.69 16.09
N PRO A 539 1.32 -19.26 16.02
CA PRO A 539 1.14 -20.58 15.42
C PRO A 539 1.48 -20.55 13.93
N GLU A 540 1.68 -21.73 13.34
CA GLU A 540 1.84 -21.86 11.90
C GLU A 540 0.58 -21.36 11.16
N PRO A 541 0.71 -20.65 10.01
CA PRO A 541 -0.43 -20.26 9.18
C PRO A 541 -1.37 -21.43 8.88
N GLU A 542 -2.66 -21.22 9.13
CA GLU A 542 -3.74 -22.12 8.73
C GLU A 542 -4.73 -21.40 7.81
N GLN A 543 -5.22 -22.10 6.78
CA GLN A 543 -6.23 -21.62 5.84
C GLN A 543 -7.18 -22.77 5.46
N SER A 544 -8.31 -22.46 4.82
CA SER A 544 -9.10 -23.47 4.11
C SER A 544 -8.34 -24.03 2.91
N GLU A 545 -8.87 -25.11 2.32
CA GLU A 545 -8.34 -25.67 1.08
C GLU A 545 -8.37 -24.64 -0.07
N PRO A 546 -7.40 -24.66 -0.99
CA PRO A 546 -7.39 -23.74 -2.14
C PRO A 546 -8.61 -23.94 -3.06
N LEU A 547 -9.04 -22.88 -3.75
CA LEU A 547 -10.18 -22.90 -4.67
C LEU A 547 -9.96 -23.84 -5.87
N GLY A 548 -8.71 -24.16 -6.21
CA GLY A 548 -8.37 -24.98 -7.37
C GLY A 548 -8.21 -24.18 -8.67
N VAL A 549 -7.87 -22.89 -8.58
CA VAL A 549 -7.49 -22.08 -9.74
C VAL A 549 -6.21 -22.65 -10.36
N SER A 550 -6.21 -22.85 -11.68
CA SER A 550 -5.06 -23.36 -12.42
C SER A 550 -4.42 -22.26 -13.28
N SER A 551 -3.11 -22.34 -13.48
CA SER A 551 -2.35 -21.45 -14.36
C SER A 551 -1.77 -22.29 -15.50
N PRO A 552 -2.31 -22.21 -16.73
CA PRO A 552 -1.71 -22.91 -17.87
C PRO A 552 -0.28 -22.44 -18.09
N ALA A 553 0.60 -23.38 -18.47
CA ALA A 553 1.99 -23.08 -18.78
C ALA A 553 2.06 -22.25 -20.08
N THR A 554 2.71 -21.10 -20.03
CA THR A 554 3.04 -20.31 -21.23
C THR A 554 4.30 -20.87 -21.88
N LEU A 555 4.29 -21.05 -23.21
CA LEU A 555 5.46 -21.49 -23.99
C LEU A 555 6.51 -20.39 -24.15
N ASP A 556 6.13 -19.13 -23.92
CA ASP A 556 7.03 -17.99 -23.97
C ASP A 556 7.92 -17.94 -22.72
N GLY A 557 9.20 -17.65 -22.93
CA GLY A 557 10.16 -17.48 -21.84
C GLY A 557 9.76 -16.35 -20.90
N ARG A 558 10.06 -16.50 -19.60
CA ARG A 558 9.76 -15.46 -18.60
C ARG A 558 10.56 -14.19 -18.90
N ARG A 559 9.86 -13.08 -19.19
CA ARG A 559 10.48 -11.75 -19.27
C ARG A 559 11.00 -11.33 -17.89
N PRO A 560 12.13 -10.59 -17.79
CA PRO A 560 12.58 -10.03 -16.53
C PRO A 560 11.51 -9.14 -15.90
N GLU A 561 11.22 -9.33 -14.60
CA GLU A 561 10.19 -8.54 -13.89
C GLU A 561 10.62 -7.10 -13.61
N ARG A 562 11.93 -6.85 -13.57
CA ARG A 562 12.53 -5.52 -13.46
C ARG A 562 13.76 -5.47 -14.38
N LEU A 563 13.80 -4.50 -15.28
CA LEU A 563 14.85 -4.34 -16.27
C LEU A 563 15.30 -2.89 -16.31
N LEU A 564 16.59 -2.66 -16.05
CA LEU A 564 17.21 -1.33 -16.13
C LEU A 564 18.06 -1.23 -17.39
N ILE A 565 17.85 -0.16 -18.16
CA ILE A 565 18.49 0.07 -19.45
C ILE A 565 19.10 1.48 -19.42
N ARG A 566 20.36 1.59 -19.85
CA ARG A 566 21.07 2.86 -20.01
C ARG A 566 21.50 3.02 -21.47
N ASP A 567 20.97 4.01 -22.16
CA ASP A 567 21.54 4.48 -23.41
C ASP A 567 22.65 5.48 -23.11
N VAL A 568 23.90 5.03 -23.25
CA VAL A 568 25.09 5.84 -22.94
C VAL A 568 25.25 7.01 -23.91
N THR A 569 24.82 6.87 -25.17
CA THR A 569 24.99 7.92 -26.18
C THR A 569 23.92 9.00 -26.02
N ALA A 570 22.67 8.59 -25.72
CA ALA A 570 21.58 9.52 -25.47
C ALA A 570 21.57 10.09 -24.04
N GLY A 571 22.29 9.48 -23.10
CA GLY A 571 22.23 9.84 -21.67
C GLY A 571 20.89 9.51 -21.02
N GLU A 572 20.13 8.59 -21.61
CA GLU A 572 18.80 8.19 -21.17
C GLU A 572 18.88 6.95 -20.29
N TRP A 573 18.11 6.97 -19.21
CA TRP A 573 17.85 5.84 -18.34
C TRP A 573 16.40 5.42 -18.49
N ARG A 574 16.17 4.11 -18.61
CA ARG A 574 14.85 3.50 -18.71
C ARG A 574 14.74 2.31 -17.76
N LEU A 575 13.76 2.37 -16.87
CA LEU A 575 13.36 1.24 -16.03
C LEU A 575 12.06 0.66 -16.57
N GLU A 576 12.04 -0.65 -16.82
CA GLU A 576 10.83 -1.42 -17.11
C GLU A 576 10.49 -2.32 -15.92
N THR A 577 9.22 -2.32 -15.49
CA THR A 577 8.72 -3.22 -14.44
C THR A 577 7.47 -3.97 -14.92
N LEU A 578 7.34 -5.23 -14.48
CA LEU A 578 6.17 -6.07 -14.71
C LEU A 578 5.45 -6.32 -13.38
N PRO A 579 4.62 -5.39 -12.90
CA PRO A 579 3.90 -5.56 -11.63
C PRO A 579 2.91 -6.73 -11.68
N ARG A 580 2.46 -7.11 -12.89
CA ARG A 580 1.70 -8.31 -13.19
C ARG A 580 2.28 -8.94 -14.47
N PRO A 581 3.14 -9.96 -14.36
CA PRO A 581 3.65 -10.64 -15.55
C PRO A 581 2.51 -11.36 -16.26
N ALA A 582 2.61 -11.48 -17.59
CA ALA A 582 1.62 -12.18 -18.40
C ALA A 582 1.36 -13.59 -17.84
N GLY A 583 0.09 -13.86 -17.52
CA GLY A 583 -0.34 -15.14 -16.99
C GLY A 583 -1.84 -15.34 -17.17
N GLY A 584 -2.22 -16.57 -17.49
CA GLY A 584 -3.62 -17.00 -17.50
C GLY A 584 -3.99 -17.67 -16.18
N LEU A 585 -5.18 -17.38 -15.68
CA LEU A 585 -5.84 -18.09 -14.59
C LEU A 585 -7.12 -18.70 -15.11
N ILE A 586 -7.36 -19.97 -14.78
CA ILE A 586 -8.61 -20.66 -15.06
C ILE A 586 -9.25 -21.02 -13.73
N HIS A 587 -10.41 -20.41 -13.49
CA HIS A 587 -11.22 -20.63 -12.30
C HIS A 587 -12.06 -21.90 -12.44
N PRO A 588 -12.38 -22.60 -11.34
CA PRO A 588 -13.19 -23.83 -11.39
C PRO A 588 -14.60 -23.65 -11.95
N ASP A 589 -15.13 -22.43 -11.92
CA ASP A 589 -16.44 -22.07 -12.47
C ASP A 589 -16.38 -21.78 -13.99
N GLY A 590 -15.23 -21.96 -14.63
CA GLY A 590 -15.02 -21.76 -16.06
C GLY A 590 -14.59 -20.35 -16.48
N LEU A 591 -14.35 -19.42 -15.54
CA LEU A 591 -13.78 -18.11 -15.88
C LEU A 591 -12.30 -18.25 -16.24
N GLU A 592 -11.94 -17.79 -17.44
CA GLU A 592 -10.57 -17.64 -17.89
C GLU A 592 -10.20 -16.16 -17.82
N ARG A 593 -9.09 -15.85 -17.15
CA ARG A 593 -8.59 -14.49 -16.97
C ARG A 593 -7.13 -14.42 -17.39
N THR A 594 -6.80 -13.49 -18.28
CA THR A 594 -5.39 -13.13 -18.54
C THR A 594 -5.16 -11.68 -18.17
N GLU A 595 -4.02 -11.41 -17.56
CA GLU A 595 -3.62 -10.05 -17.20
C GLU A 595 -2.13 -9.87 -17.45
N GLU A 596 -1.78 -8.74 -18.04
CA GLU A 596 -0.41 -8.30 -18.23
C GLU A 596 -0.33 -6.80 -17.95
N ALA A 597 0.71 -6.39 -17.23
CA ALA A 597 1.01 -5.01 -16.97
C ALA A 597 2.50 -4.73 -17.21
N LEU A 598 2.79 -3.66 -17.95
CA LEU A 598 4.13 -3.13 -18.16
C LEU A 598 4.15 -1.67 -17.75
N GLU A 599 5.06 -1.31 -16.86
CA GLU A 599 5.34 0.08 -16.53
C GLU A 599 6.74 0.44 -17.02
N THR A 600 6.92 1.71 -17.41
CA THR A 600 8.15 2.23 -17.97
C THR A 600 8.41 3.62 -17.42
N TYR A 601 9.61 3.83 -16.87
CA TYR A 601 10.05 5.09 -16.32
C TYR A 601 11.31 5.54 -17.04
N THR A 602 11.26 6.69 -17.71
CA THR A 602 12.38 7.23 -18.50
C THR A 602 12.79 8.60 -18.00
N VAL A 603 14.10 8.88 -17.99
CA VAL A 603 14.65 10.20 -17.69
C VAL A 603 16.05 10.34 -18.28
N GLN A 604 16.42 11.54 -18.72
CA GLN A 604 17.80 11.88 -19.03
C GLN A 604 18.55 12.29 -17.77
N GLU A 605 19.80 11.88 -17.66
CA GLU A 605 20.59 11.98 -16.42
C GLU A 605 20.65 13.39 -15.80
N ARG A 606 20.55 14.44 -16.63
CA ARG A 606 20.71 15.86 -16.24
C ARG A 606 19.61 16.80 -16.73
N ASP A 607 18.51 16.27 -17.26
CA ASP A 607 17.36 17.08 -17.68
C ASP A 607 16.07 16.60 -16.99
N PRO A 608 15.58 17.31 -15.96
CA PRO A 608 14.40 16.91 -15.21
C PRO A 608 13.12 16.94 -16.04
N HIS A 609 13.09 17.69 -17.16
CA HIS A 609 11.91 17.83 -18.00
C HIS A 609 11.67 16.60 -18.89
N THR A 610 12.66 15.71 -18.99
CA THR A 610 12.50 14.45 -19.75
C THR A 610 11.88 13.32 -18.94
N ALA A 611 11.61 13.55 -17.64
CA ALA A 611 10.97 12.57 -16.78
C ALA A 611 9.60 12.17 -17.35
N ARG A 612 9.42 10.87 -17.57
CA ARG A 612 8.18 10.29 -18.09
C ARG A 612 7.93 8.94 -17.44
N ALA A 613 6.68 8.74 -17.03
CA ALA A 613 6.20 7.53 -16.40
C ALA A 613 5.00 7.04 -17.23
N ALA A 614 5.05 5.81 -17.71
CA ALA A 614 4.01 5.22 -18.55
C ALA A 614 3.65 3.81 -18.11
N ALA A 615 2.38 3.42 -18.25
CA ALA A 615 1.88 2.10 -17.94
C ALA A 615 0.95 1.61 -19.05
N ARG A 616 1.03 0.32 -19.37
CA ARG A 616 0.07 -0.38 -20.23
C ARG A 616 -0.46 -1.60 -19.50
N TRP A 617 -1.78 -1.73 -19.48
CA TRP A 617 -2.48 -2.91 -18.95
C TRP A 617 -3.34 -3.54 -20.03
N THR A 618 -3.29 -4.87 -20.09
CA THR A 618 -4.19 -5.68 -20.90
C THR A 618 -4.82 -6.73 -20.01
N VAL A 619 -6.16 -6.75 -19.97
CA VAL A 619 -6.95 -7.73 -19.22
C VAL A 619 -7.93 -8.38 -20.15
N ARG A 620 -7.98 -9.71 -20.18
CA ARG A 620 -9.03 -10.47 -20.86
C ARG A 620 -9.81 -11.29 -19.86
N LEU A 621 -11.13 -11.22 -19.95
CA LEU A 621 -12.09 -12.05 -19.22
C LEU A 621 -12.87 -12.86 -20.23
N HIS A 622 -12.83 -14.19 -20.10
CA HIS A 622 -13.42 -15.10 -21.08
C HIS A 622 -14.16 -16.25 -20.38
N ARG A 623 -15.36 -16.56 -20.87
CA ARG A 623 -16.12 -17.76 -20.53
C ARG A 623 -16.52 -18.48 -21.82
N PRO A 624 -16.02 -19.71 -22.08
CA PRO A 624 -16.34 -20.46 -23.28
C PRO A 624 -17.84 -20.71 -23.50
N ASP A 625 -18.60 -20.88 -22.41
CA ASP A 625 -20.05 -20.98 -22.39
C ASP A 625 -20.57 -19.93 -21.39
N PRO A 626 -21.28 -18.86 -21.84
CA PRO A 626 -21.99 -18.71 -23.12
C PRO A 626 -21.18 -18.09 -24.29
N GLY A 627 -19.85 -18.07 -24.24
CA GLY A 627 -19.01 -17.41 -25.25
C GLY A 627 -18.83 -15.91 -24.99
N TRP A 628 -18.72 -15.53 -23.72
CA TRP A 628 -18.45 -14.17 -23.29
C TRP A 628 -16.94 -13.90 -23.36
N ASP A 629 -16.52 -12.88 -24.11
CA ASP A 629 -15.11 -12.52 -24.28
C ASP A 629 -14.95 -11.00 -24.26
N VAL A 630 -14.34 -10.48 -23.21
CA VAL A 630 -14.05 -9.06 -23.05
C VAL A 630 -12.56 -8.83 -22.90
N THR A 631 -12.04 -7.86 -23.64
CA THR A 631 -10.67 -7.37 -23.49
C THR A 631 -10.70 -5.89 -23.13
N VAL A 632 -9.97 -5.53 -22.07
CA VAL A 632 -9.76 -4.16 -21.61
C VAL A 632 -8.28 -3.84 -21.79
N GLU A 633 -7.99 -2.85 -22.62
CA GLU A 633 -6.65 -2.29 -22.80
C GLU A 633 -6.66 -0.86 -22.27
N THR A 634 -5.72 -0.55 -21.38
CA THR A 634 -5.54 0.82 -20.89
C THR A 634 -4.09 1.24 -21.01
N THR A 635 -3.88 2.52 -21.35
CA THR A 635 -2.58 3.16 -21.29
C THR A 635 -2.68 4.41 -20.44
N SER A 636 -1.68 4.64 -19.61
CA SER A 636 -1.57 5.80 -18.72
C SER A 636 -0.18 6.39 -18.88
N GLU A 637 -0.10 7.70 -19.01
CA GLU A 637 1.15 8.41 -19.16
C GLU A 637 1.13 9.72 -18.38
N ILE A 638 2.22 9.95 -17.66
CA ILE A 638 2.54 11.22 -17.03
C ILE A 638 3.91 11.64 -17.58
N SER A 639 4.02 12.87 -18.04
CA SER A 639 5.28 13.55 -18.35
C SER A 639 5.23 14.98 -17.82
N CYS A 640 6.29 15.75 -18.03
CA CYS A 640 6.31 17.14 -17.59
C CYS A 640 7.10 18.03 -18.53
N ASP A 641 6.88 19.34 -18.42
CA ASP A 641 7.83 20.35 -18.84
C ASP A 641 8.23 21.22 -17.63
N ALA A 642 8.74 22.42 -17.88
CA ALA A 642 9.16 23.33 -16.82
C ALA A 642 7.98 23.90 -16.01
N ALA A 643 6.79 24.02 -16.59
CA ALA A 643 5.64 24.66 -15.98
C ALA A 643 4.55 23.66 -15.60
N ASP A 644 4.39 22.57 -16.35
CA ASP A 644 3.23 21.70 -16.26
C ASP A 644 3.58 20.21 -16.23
N PHE A 645 2.73 19.44 -15.54
CA PHE A 645 2.54 18.02 -15.80
C PHE A 645 1.61 17.83 -17.00
N LEU A 646 1.94 16.85 -17.85
CA LEU A 646 1.18 16.45 -19.02
C LEU A 646 0.69 15.03 -18.79
N LEU A 647 -0.62 14.85 -18.72
CA LEU A 647 -1.25 13.57 -18.47
C LEU A 647 -2.03 13.12 -19.70
N ARG A 648 -1.89 11.85 -20.05
CA ARG A 648 -2.70 11.18 -21.06
C ARG A 648 -3.07 9.79 -20.60
N ASP A 649 -4.36 9.48 -20.60
CA ASP A 649 -4.88 8.14 -20.36
C ASP A 649 -5.77 7.73 -21.53
N GLU A 650 -5.78 6.45 -21.86
CA GLU A 650 -6.62 5.88 -22.91
C GLU A 650 -7.18 4.54 -22.45
N ALA A 651 -8.46 4.30 -22.71
CA ALA A 651 -9.11 3.02 -22.48
C ALA A 651 -9.76 2.55 -23.78
N VAL A 652 -9.46 1.31 -24.17
CA VAL A 652 -10.08 0.61 -25.29
C VAL A 652 -10.68 -0.68 -24.75
N CYS A 653 -12.00 -0.82 -24.86
CA CYS A 653 -12.71 -2.00 -24.41
C CYS A 653 -13.35 -2.71 -25.59
N ARG A 654 -13.23 -4.04 -25.60
CA ARG A 654 -13.71 -4.90 -26.68
C ARG A 654 -14.62 -5.99 -26.16
N HIS A 655 -15.61 -6.37 -26.95
CA HIS A 655 -16.45 -7.55 -26.72
C HIS A 655 -16.50 -8.38 -28.00
N GLY A 656 -16.06 -9.64 -27.96
CA GLY A 656 -15.97 -10.49 -29.16
C GLY A 656 -15.06 -9.90 -30.26
N GLY A 657 -14.04 -9.13 -29.88
CA GLY A 657 -13.11 -8.44 -30.78
C GLY A 657 -13.55 -7.05 -31.25
N GLU A 658 -14.84 -6.72 -31.18
CA GLU A 658 -15.37 -5.41 -31.57
C GLU A 658 -15.12 -4.36 -30.48
N VAL A 659 -14.71 -3.13 -30.88
CA VAL A 659 -14.60 -2.00 -29.94
C VAL A 659 -16.01 -1.60 -29.50
N VAL A 660 -16.27 -1.65 -28.20
CA VAL A 660 -17.54 -1.19 -27.61
C VAL A 660 -17.40 0.14 -26.89
N PHE A 661 -16.16 0.50 -26.52
CA PHE A 661 -15.83 1.77 -25.90
C PHE A 661 -14.40 2.15 -26.21
N HIS A 662 -14.18 3.43 -26.50
CA HIS A 662 -12.86 4.02 -26.66
C HIS A 662 -12.92 5.46 -26.16
N ARG A 663 -12.07 5.79 -25.18
CA ARG A 663 -11.95 7.16 -24.68
C ARG A 663 -10.50 7.49 -24.37
N THR A 664 -10.15 8.75 -24.59
CA THR A 664 -8.87 9.33 -24.22
C THR A 664 -9.13 10.54 -23.33
N TRP A 665 -8.38 10.64 -22.23
CA TRP A 665 -8.36 11.78 -21.33
C TRP A 665 -7.00 12.45 -21.43
N GLU A 666 -7.00 13.76 -21.61
CA GLU A 666 -5.77 14.56 -21.62
C GLU A 666 -5.93 15.74 -20.68
N ARG A 667 -4.90 16.01 -19.88
CA ARG A 667 -4.90 17.15 -18.98
C ARG A 667 -3.50 17.73 -18.85
N ARG A 668 -3.46 19.06 -18.80
CA ARG A 668 -2.27 19.85 -18.48
C ARG A 668 -2.49 20.49 -17.13
N LEU A 669 -1.57 20.25 -16.19
CA LEU A 669 -1.68 20.70 -14.80
C LEU A 669 -0.43 21.47 -14.40
N PRO A 670 -0.55 22.69 -13.83
CA PRO A 670 0.62 23.44 -13.40
C PRO A 670 1.35 22.70 -12.27
N ARG A 671 2.68 22.81 -12.25
CA ARG A 671 3.52 22.28 -11.17
C ARG A 671 3.54 23.28 -10.02
N LEU A 672 2.75 23.02 -8.97
CA LEU A 672 2.51 23.97 -7.87
C LEU A 672 3.61 23.94 -6.80
N THR A 673 4.24 22.79 -6.61
CA THR A 673 5.28 22.58 -5.58
C THR A 673 6.69 22.55 -6.16
N GLY A 674 6.85 22.98 -7.41
CA GLY A 674 8.07 22.91 -8.21
C GLY A 674 7.89 21.98 -9.40
#